data_AF-A0A4Z1GR81-F1
#
_entry.id   AF-A0A4Z1GR81-F1
#
_cell.length_a   1.000
_cell.length_b   1.000
_cell.length_c   1.000
_cell.angle_alpha   90.00
_cell.angle_beta   90.00
_cell.angle_gamma   90.00
#
_symmetry.space_group_name_H-M   'P 1'
#
loop_
_entity.id
_entity.type
_entity.pdbx_description
1 polymer ?
#
loop_
_entity_poly.entity_id
_entity_poly.type
_entity_poly.pdbx_seq_one_letter_code
_entity_poly.pdbx_strand_id
1 'polypeptide(L)'
;MEAIEARHIQMADNTSTMEPHWGYVARILPCTNDAGSCEYLDAVYHTHDISMLYTFILWAVIGGILVILTTLHFIKPSGQASTKARDSEIQINAGNSSWYYRAWRGTTAAFRRYLLPESFIKFFGHVTRLQVLILAILLGYLLIFTFVGETYKRWITPVKKSTLFNTRSGLGGFSDRLGAFAYALTPFTVLLSTRESALSLATGIPYQSFNFLHRWIGRVIFIQSAVHTFGWTLIEARLYQPQPTTWQTFIKEPYIIWGCFALSFVCFLYVFSIRRVIQWTGYEFFRKTHYVVACLYIGACWGHWQQLKCWMIASLGLFFIDRGVRILRTLLIHVGYFDTSDNAGLGFHPAQSTLQYFDDKDGGVVRLQFDHKNAPWALGQHFFLCFPALSIWQSHPITVASVPSDHHTYIIRCRSGETGNLKKLALDGQLTTPVILSGPYGEQLLKPTEEPTNILAIAGGTGISLTLPLVLAATASDAKIHEGRAIDFVWIVRRSSCLEWIREELEEVKRRAGDTGMNLNIHIYVTQEEDPALEGKAEETVINDEKTVMETDDKAMVNSISSLSSEGGSGVFKVSYLGGCKCCHPDLKQMVNTFMQERAGNAYRTRVIASGPNGMGKDLRSAVAECNDGCAVLRGEKKGDVELVWDARD
;
A
#
# COMPACT_ATOMS: atom_id res chain seq x y z
N MET A 1 8.36 40.86 9.97
CA MET A 1 9.12 40.35 8.81
C MET A 1 10.34 41.25 8.67
N GLU A 2 11.33 41.07 9.53
CA GLU A 2 12.66 41.59 9.22
C GLU A 2 13.15 40.79 8.02
N ALA A 3 13.46 41.50 6.94
CA ALA A 3 14.15 40.91 5.81
C ALA A 3 15.37 40.17 6.36
N ILE A 4 15.59 38.95 5.88
CA ILE A 4 16.83 38.19 6.12
C ILE A 4 17.96 39.15 5.76
N GLU A 5 18.63 39.72 6.77
CA GLU A 5 19.81 40.57 6.56
C GLU A 5 20.89 39.59 6.10
N ALA A 6 20.94 39.39 4.79
CA ALA A 6 21.81 38.41 4.18
C ALA A 6 23.24 38.77 4.56
N ARG A 7 23.98 37.80 5.11
CA ARG A 7 25.44 37.80 5.09
C ARG A 7 25.92 37.63 3.64
N HIS A 8 25.54 38.56 2.77
CA HIS A 8 26.27 38.74 1.54
C HIS A 8 27.67 39.20 1.92
N ILE A 9 28.67 38.63 1.26
CA ILE A 9 30.06 39.06 1.40
C ILE A 9 30.22 40.50 0.84
N GLN A 10 29.18 41.05 0.20
CA GLN A 10 29.14 42.33 -0.50
C GLN A 10 27.82 43.06 -0.22
N MET A 11 27.93 44.37 0.03
CA MET A 11 26.80 45.29 0.04
C MET A 11 26.64 45.88 -1.36
N ALA A 12 25.42 46.00 -1.85
CA ALA A 12 25.16 46.64 -3.14
C ALA A 12 25.53 48.13 -3.08
N ASP A 13 26.22 48.61 -4.11
CA ASP A 13 26.51 50.03 -4.35
C ASP A 13 25.74 50.55 -5.58
N ASN A 14 25.85 51.85 -5.89
CA ASN A 14 25.15 52.48 -7.02
C ASN A 14 25.57 51.93 -8.40
N THR A 15 26.61 51.11 -8.47
CA THR A 15 27.12 50.48 -9.71
C THR A 15 26.84 48.98 -9.77
N SER A 16 26.21 48.42 -8.74
CA SER A 16 25.97 46.99 -8.58
C SER A 16 24.73 46.52 -9.34
N THR A 17 24.84 45.39 -10.04
CA THR A 17 23.68 44.70 -10.66
C THR A 17 23.33 43.43 -9.89
N MET A 18 22.05 43.19 -9.66
CA MET A 18 21.56 41.96 -9.00
C MET A 18 21.19 40.91 -10.04
N GLU A 19 21.93 39.81 -10.09
CA GLU A 19 21.64 38.65 -10.93
C GLU A 19 20.75 37.65 -10.16
N PRO A 20 19.52 37.35 -10.62
CA PRO A 20 18.62 36.47 -9.91
C PRO A 20 18.97 34.98 -10.12
N HIS A 21 18.91 34.20 -9.04
CA HIS A 21 19.07 32.74 -9.07
C HIS A 21 17.87 32.06 -8.43
N TRP A 22 17.34 31.02 -9.06
CA TRP A 22 16.14 30.37 -8.56
C TRP A 22 16.43 29.63 -7.24
N GLY A 23 15.60 29.84 -6.21
CA GLY A 23 15.75 29.10 -4.95
C GLY A 23 16.99 29.52 -4.13
N TYR A 24 17.65 30.61 -4.52
CA TYR A 24 18.77 31.22 -3.80
C TYR A 24 18.58 32.73 -3.69
N VAL A 25 19.46 33.37 -2.93
CA VAL A 25 19.57 34.83 -2.90
C VAL A 25 20.18 35.33 -4.22
N ALA A 26 19.87 36.57 -4.62
CA ALA A 26 20.44 37.15 -5.84
C ALA A 26 21.93 37.48 -5.68
N ARG A 27 22.68 37.37 -6.77
CA ARG A 27 24.12 37.59 -6.82
C ARG A 27 24.45 39.05 -7.17
N ILE A 28 25.45 39.63 -6.49
CA ILE A 28 25.89 41.00 -6.74
C ILE A 28 27.06 41.04 -7.76
N LEU A 29 26.76 41.67 -8.89
CA LEU A 29 27.53 42.14 -10.05
C LEU A 29 28.28 43.48 -9.98
N PRO A 30 29.61 43.65 -10.19
CA PRO A 30 30.69 42.67 -10.18
C PRO A 30 31.14 42.31 -8.76
N CYS A 31 31.79 41.15 -8.63
CA CYS A 31 32.35 40.73 -7.35
C CYS A 31 33.54 41.63 -6.96
N THR A 32 33.41 42.32 -5.82
CA THR A 32 34.41 43.23 -5.24
C THR A 32 35.31 42.61 -4.17
N ASN A 33 35.28 41.29 -3.97
CA ASN A 33 36.16 40.58 -3.02
C ASN A 33 37.50 40.20 -3.67
N ASP A 34 38.36 39.49 -2.93
CA ASP A 34 39.56 38.90 -3.52
C ASP A 34 39.21 37.86 -4.60
N ALA A 35 40.13 37.67 -5.55
CA ALA A 35 39.91 36.80 -6.71
C ALA A 35 39.50 35.37 -6.32
N GLY A 36 40.07 34.81 -5.24
CA GLY A 36 39.75 33.47 -4.76
C GLY A 36 38.33 33.39 -4.17
N SER A 37 37.91 34.41 -3.42
CA SER A 37 36.53 34.51 -2.92
C SER A 37 35.53 34.71 -4.05
N CYS A 38 35.88 35.51 -5.08
CA CYS A 38 35.01 35.71 -6.24
C CYS A 38 34.83 34.42 -7.04
N GLU A 39 35.92 33.71 -7.35
CA GLU A 39 35.85 32.43 -8.05
C GLU A 39 35.08 31.37 -7.24
N TYR A 40 35.24 31.35 -5.91
CA TYR A 40 34.43 30.48 -5.05
C TYR A 40 32.94 30.83 -5.14
N LEU A 41 32.59 32.11 -5.12
CA LEU A 41 31.20 32.54 -5.26
C LEU A 41 30.64 32.14 -6.63
N ASP A 42 31.37 32.34 -7.72
CA ASP A 42 31.01 31.83 -9.05
C ASP A 42 30.67 30.33 -9.00
N ALA A 43 31.53 29.53 -8.37
CA ALA A 43 31.31 28.10 -8.24
C ALA A 43 30.08 27.73 -7.40
N VAL A 44 29.82 28.44 -6.28
CA VAL A 44 28.65 28.19 -5.43
C VAL A 44 27.35 28.48 -6.18
N TYR A 45 27.24 29.66 -6.81
CA TYR A 45 26.05 30.04 -7.56
C TYR A 45 25.81 29.09 -8.74
N HIS A 46 26.87 28.75 -9.48
CA HIS A 46 26.79 27.79 -10.57
C HIS A 46 26.33 26.39 -10.10
N THR A 47 26.92 25.87 -9.03
CA THR A 47 26.52 24.58 -8.45
C THR A 47 25.06 24.61 -7.97
N HIS A 48 24.61 25.72 -7.39
CA HIS A 48 23.23 25.88 -6.96
C HIS A 48 22.24 25.84 -8.15
N ASP A 49 22.53 26.58 -9.22
CA ASP A 49 21.69 26.58 -10.43
C ASP A 49 21.58 25.18 -11.04
N ILE A 50 22.70 24.46 -11.12
CA ILE A 50 22.72 23.05 -11.54
C ILE A 50 21.88 22.18 -10.60
N SER A 51 21.99 22.39 -9.28
CA SER A 51 21.21 21.64 -8.29
C SER A 51 19.71 21.84 -8.51
N MET A 52 19.28 23.08 -8.75
CA MET A 52 17.87 23.36 -9.06
C MET A 52 17.44 22.73 -10.38
N LEU A 53 18.26 22.82 -11.43
CA LEU A 53 18.00 22.13 -12.70
C LEU A 53 17.77 20.63 -12.49
N TYR A 54 18.61 19.96 -11.71
CA TYR A 54 18.43 18.53 -11.40
C TYR A 54 17.18 18.24 -10.58
N THR A 55 16.76 19.12 -9.68
CA THR A 55 15.47 18.93 -8.99
C THR A 55 14.29 19.07 -9.95
N PHE A 56 14.36 19.95 -10.94
CA PHE A 56 13.30 20.10 -11.94
C PHE A 56 13.28 18.95 -12.95
N ILE A 57 14.45 18.48 -13.39
CA ILE A 57 14.55 17.29 -14.24
C ILE A 57 13.95 16.08 -13.51
N LEU A 58 14.22 15.92 -12.21
CA LEU A 58 13.61 14.84 -11.41
C LEU A 58 12.08 14.89 -11.47
N TRP A 59 11.49 16.07 -11.26
CA TRP A 59 10.04 16.24 -11.31
C TRP A 59 9.47 16.13 -12.72
N ALA A 60 10.20 16.57 -13.74
CA ALA A 60 9.81 16.38 -15.15
C ALA A 60 9.79 14.88 -15.52
N VAL A 61 10.77 14.11 -15.05
CA VAL A 61 10.81 12.65 -15.24
C VAL A 61 9.66 11.97 -14.49
N ILE A 62 9.41 12.32 -13.23
CA ILE A 62 8.28 11.80 -12.46
C ILE A 62 6.96 12.12 -13.17
N GLY A 63 6.76 13.38 -13.58
CA GLY A 63 5.58 13.81 -14.32
C GLY A 63 5.41 13.08 -15.65
N GLY A 64 6.48 12.91 -16.42
CA GLY A 64 6.47 12.16 -17.67
C GLY A 64 6.10 10.69 -17.47
N ILE A 65 6.65 10.03 -16.45
CA ILE A 65 6.26 8.66 -16.08
C ILE A 65 4.77 8.59 -15.73
N LEU A 66 4.26 9.55 -14.95
CA LEU A 66 2.84 9.59 -14.60
C LEU A 66 1.95 9.77 -15.83
N VAL A 67 2.29 10.68 -16.74
CA VAL A 67 1.55 10.88 -18.00
C VAL A 67 1.53 9.58 -18.82
N ILE A 68 2.66 8.88 -18.92
CA ILE A 68 2.74 7.59 -19.60
C ILE A 68 1.83 6.57 -18.92
N LEU A 69 1.95 6.38 -17.60
CA LEU A 69 1.13 5.41 -16.85
C LEU A 69 -0.36 5.72 -16.94
N THR A 70 -0.75 6.99 -16.89
CA THR A 70 -2.13 7.43 -17.05
C THR A 70 -2.65 7.20 -18.45
N THR A 71 -1.85 7.50 -19.47
CA THR A 71 -2.21 7.21 -20.86
C THR A 71 -2.40 5.70 -21.04
N LEU A 72 -1.45 4.89 -20.55
CA LEU A 72 -1.52 3.42 -20.55
C LEU A 72 -2.74 2.87 -19.81
N HIS A 73 -3.16 3.52 -18.72
CA HIS A 73 -4.37 3.16 -17.98
C HIS A 73 -5.64 3.35 -18.84
N PHE A 74 -5.75 4.48 -19.54
CA PHE A 74 -6.92 4.81 -20.36
C PHE A 74 -6.97 4.09 -21.71
N ILE A 75 -5.83 3.79 -22.33
CA ILE A 75 -5.79 3.06 -23.61
C ILE A 75 -5.74 1.53 -23.44
N LYS A 76 -5.76 1.04 -22.19
CA LYS A 76 -5.69 -0.40 -21.88
C LYS A 76 -6.73 -1.15 -22.71
N PRO A 77 -6.32 -2.07 -23.59
CA PRO A 77 -7.28 -2.75 -24.45
C PRO A 77 -8.18 -3.63 -23.60
N SER A 78 -9.49 -3.42 -23.70
CA SER A 78 -10.47 -4.32 -23.10
C SER A 78 -10.68 -5.51 -24.03
N GLY A 79 -10.61 -6.72 -23.49
CA GLY A 79 -11.18 -7.87 -24.18
C GLY A 79 -12.69 -7.67 -24.21
N GLN A 80 -13.27 -7.37 -25.38
CA GLN A 80 -14.72 -7.25 -25.50
C GLN A 80 -15.37 -8.55 -25.04
N ALA A 81 -16.25 -8.47 -24.04
CA ALA A 81 -17.18 -9.55 -23.74
C ALA A 81 -18.11 -9.71 -24.96
N SER A 82 -17.87 -10.74 -25.78
CA SER A 82 -18.78 -11.07 -26.89
C SER A 82 -20.15 -11.37 -26.29
N THR A 83 -21.13 -10.51 -26.56
CA THR A 83 -22.48 -10.61 -25.99
C THR A 83 -23.43 -11.44 -26.84
N LYS A 84 -22.97 -12.06 -27.94
CA LYS A 84 -23.84 -12.73 -28.91
C LYS A 84 -23.31 -14.01 -29.59
N ALA A 85 -22.14 -14.52 -29.24
CA ALA A 85 -21.68 -15.79 -29.81
C ALA A 85 -22.23 -16.97 -28.98
N ARG A 86 -22.77 -17.99 -29.66
CA ARG A 86 -22.90 -19.33 -29.07
C ARG A 86 -21.49 -19.75 -28.65
N ASP A 87 -21.29 -20.17 -27.40
CA ASP A 87 -19.97 -20.38 -26.80
C ASP A 87 -19.06 -21.37 -27.58
N SER A 88 -19.63 -22.23 -28.42
CA SER A 88 -18.92 -23.07 -29.41
C SER A 88 -18.08 -22.26 -30.42
N GLU A 89 -18.46 -21.02 -30.73
CA GLU A 89 -17.74 -20.12 -31.62
C GLU A 89 -16.58 -19.39 -30.91
N ILE A 90 -16.58 -19.30 -29.57
CA ILE A 90 -15.52 -18.65 -28.77
C ILE A 90 -14.27 -19.52 -28.74
N GLN A 91 -14.43 -20.85 -28.66
CA GLN A 91 -13.30 -21.79 -28.73
C GLN A 91 -12.62 -21.77 -30.12
N ILE A 92 -13.39 -21.53 -31.18
CA ILE A 92 -12.89 -21.37 -32.56
C ILE A 92 -12.26 -19.97 -32.77
N ASN A 93 -12.81 -18.93 -32.14
CA ASN A 93 -12.34 -17.53 -32.26
C ASN A 93 -11.31 -17.10 -31.19
N ALA A 94 -10.83 -18.00 -30.32
CA ALA A 94 -9.78 -17.68 -29.35
C ALA A 94 -8.50 -17.14 -30.01
N GLY A 95 -8.27 -17.46 -31.29
CA GLY A 95 -7.19 -16.92 -32.12
C GLY A 95 -7.43 -15.51 -32.70
N ASN A 96 -8.63 -14.95 -32.60
CA ASN A 96 -9.05 -13.72 -33.30
C ASN A 96 -8.94 -12.44 -32.44
N SER A 97 -8.24 -12.50 -31.29
CA SER A 97 -7.93 -11.31 -30.52
C SER A 97 -6.95 -10.42 -31.29
N SER A 98 -7.21 -9.11 -31.29
CA SER A 98 -6.36 -8.13 -31.98
C SER A 98 -4.89 -8.29 -31.57
N TRP A 99 -3.97 -8.14 -32.52
CA TRP A 99 -2.53 -8.20 -32.26
C TRP A 99 -2.13 -7.23 -31.14
N TYR A 100 -2.77 -6.06 -31.06
CA TYR A 100 -2.51 -5.05 -30.02
C TYR A 100 -2.88 -5.57 -28.62
N TYR A 101 -4.02 -6.25 -28.49
CA TYR A 101 -4.43 -6.88 -27.23
C TYR A 101 -3.42 -7.94 -26.81
N ARG A 102 -3.02 -8.82 -27.73
CA ARG A 102 -2.05 -9.89 -27.48
C ARG A 102 -0.67 -9.33 -27.12
N ALA A 103 -0.24 -8.27 -27.81
CA ALA A 103 1.01 -7.56 -27.51
C ALA A 103 1.00 -6.95 -26.11
N TRP A 104 -0.10 -6.28 -25.75
CA TRP A 104 -0.26 -5.71 -24.42
C TRP A 104 -0.22 -6.78 -23.33
N ARG A 105 -1.09 -7.80 -23.44
CA ARG A 105 -1.19 -8.87 -22.44
C ARG A 105 0.10 -9.67 -22.36
N GLY A 106 0.73 -10.00 -23.49
CA GLY A 106 2.00 -10.72 -23.53
C GLY A 106 3.14 -9.94 -22.89
N THR A 107 3.19 -8.63 -23.11
CA THR A 107 4.14 -7.74 -22.41
C THR A 107 3.87 -7.73 -20.91
N THR A 108 2.61 -7.61 -20.47
CA THR A 108 2.29 -7.66 -19.03
C THR A 108 2.59 -9.01 -18.39
N ALA A 109 2.38 -10.12 -19.11
CA ALA A 109 2.73 -11.46 -18.66
C ALA A 109 4.25 -11.63 -18.52
N ALA A 110 5.02 -11.13 -19.48
CA ALA A 110 6.49 -11.10 -19.37
C ALA A 110 6.96 -10.26 -18.17
N PHE A 111 6.36 -9.09 -17.94
CA PHE A 111 6.66 -8.29 -16.74
C PHE A 111 6.33 -9.04 -15.45
N ARG A 112 5.19 -9.73 -15.36
CA ARG A 112 4.84 -10.57 -14.20
C ARG A 112 5.85 -11.70 -14.01
N ARG A 113 6.27 -12.38 -15.08
CA ARG A 113 7.27 -13.46 -15.03
C ARG A 113 8.55 -13.04 -14.33
N TYR A 114 9.07 -11.85 -14.62
CA TYR A 114 10.38 -11.41 -14.12
C TYR A 114 10.32 -10.52 -12.89
N LEU A 115 9.30 -9.65 -12.79
CA LEU A 115 9.24 -8.57 -11.81
C LEU A 115 8.23 -8.79 -10.66
N LEU A 116 7.28 -9.73 -10.79
CA LEU A 116 6.35 -10.07 -9.70
C LEU A 116 7.01 -10.77 -8.50
N PRO A 117 8.00 -11.68 -8.67
CA PRO A 117 8.63 -12.35 -7.54
C PRO A 117 9.26 -11.36 -6.56
N GLU A 118 9.36 -11.76 -5.29
CA GLU A 118 10.04 -10.99 -4.27
C GLU A 118 11.56 -11.12 -4.39
N SER A 119 12.30 -10.12 -3.94
CA SER A 119 13.76 -10.18 -3.83
C SER A 119 14.23 -9.45 -2.57
N PHE A 120 15.37 -9.89 -2.02
CA PHE A 120 16.02 -9.25 -0.87
C PHE A 120 15.09 -9.04 0.35
N ILE A 121 14.25 -10.04 0.64
CA ILE A 121 13.19 -9.97 1.67
C ILE A 121 13.72 -9.55 3.05
N LYS A 122 14.92 -10.01 3.42
CA LYS A 122 15.56 -9.65 4.71
C LYS A 122 15.76 -8.14 4.88
N PHE A 123 15.94 -7.40 3.78
CA PHE A 123 16.25 -5.97 3.80
C PHE A 123 15.06 -5.10 3.42
N PHE A 124 14.32 -5.46 2.36
CA PHE A 124 13.20 -4.65 1.86
C PHE A 124 11.83 -5.10 2.38
N GLY A 125 11.74 -6.27 3.02
CA GLY A 125 10.48 -6.91 3.38
C GLY A 125 9.80 -7.59 2.18
N HIS A 126 8.50 -7.87 2.31
CA HIS A 126 7.69 -8.52 1.27
C HIS A 126 7.33 -7.53 0.17
N VAL A 127 8.24 -7.32 -0.78
CA VAL A 127 8.07 -6.42 -1.91
C VAL A 127 8.53 -7.05 -3.21
N THR A 128 7.89 -6.63 -4.29
CA THR A 128 8.17 -7.15 -5.64
C THR A 128 9.51 -6.63 -6.17
N ARG A 129 10.14 -7.37 -7.09
CA ARG A 129 11.32 -6.90 -7.82
C ARG A 129 11.08 -5.59 -8.57
N LEU A 130 9.86 -5.36 -9.07
CA LEU A 130 9.48 -4.07 -9.68
C LEU A 130 9.68 -2.89 -8.71
N GLN A 131 9.19 -3.02 -7.47
CA GLN A 131 9.34 -1.97 -6.46
C GLN A 131 10.81 -1.71 -6.13
N VAL A 132 11.62 -2.76 -6.02
CA VAL A 132 13.07 -2.63 -5.78
C VAL A 132 13.77 -1.97 -6.97
N LEU A 133 13.40 -2.32 -8.20
CA LEU A 133 13.94 -1.70 -9.41
C LEU A 133 13.63 -0.20 -9.50
N ILE A 134 12.38 0.19 -9.22
CA ILE A 134 11.96 1.60 -9.18
C ILE A 134 12.80 2.38 -8.15
N LEU A 135 12.97 1.82 -6.96
CA LEU A 135 13.81 2.43 -5.93
C LEU A 135 15.27 2.53 -6.39
N ALA A 136 15.83 1.48 -7.01
CA ALA A 136 17.20 1.48 -7.49
C ALA A 136 17.45 2.55 -8.57
N ILE A 137 16.50 2.74 -9.50
CA ILE A 137 16.57 3.79 -10.52
C ILE A 137 16.56 5.17 -9.86
N LEU A 138 15.68 5.41 -8.89
CA LEU A 138 15.60 6.68 -8.17
C LEU A 138 16.90 6.95 -7.37
N LEU A 139 17.43 5.95 -6.67
CA LEU A 139 18.70 6.07 -5.95
C LEU A 139 19.87 6.30 -6.90
N GLY A 140 19.88 5.65 -8.07
CA GLY A 140 20.87 5.88 -9.11
C GLY A 140 20.85 7.31 -9.64
N TYR A 141 19.66 7.85 -9.92
CA TYR A 141 19.50 9.27 -10.27
C TYR A 141 20.09 10.17 -9.20
N LEU A 142 19.64 10.02 -7.95
CA LEU A 142 20.09 10.87 -6.85
C LEU A 142 21.61 10.77 -6.64
N LEU A 143 22.19 9.57 -6.73
CA LEU A 143 23.62 9.36 -6.59
C LEU A 143 24.41 10.06 -7.70
N ILE A 144 24.05 9.81 -8.97
CA ILE A 144 24.75 10.40 -10.13
C ILE A 144 24.68 11.92 -10.06
N PHE A 145 23.48 12.48 -9.92
CA PHE A 145 23.28 13.93 -9.97
C PHE A 145 23.74 14.65 -8.70
N THR A 146 23.98 13.93 -7.59
CA THR A 146 24.69 14.50 -6.44
C THR A 146 26.14 14.88 -6.79
N PHE A 147 26.82 14.13 -7.68
CA PHE A 147 28.24 14.35 -7.98
C PHE A 147 28.51 14.98 -9.35
N VAL A 148 27.63 14.79 -10.34
CA VAL A 148 27.84 15.35 -11.70
C VAL A 148 27.66 16.87 -11.70
N GLY A 149 28.62 17.62 -12.24
CA GLY A 149 28.56 19.09 -12.27
C GLY A 149 28.85 19.73 -10.91
N GLU A 150 29.67 19.07 -10.08
CA GLU A 150 30.25 19.66 -8.87
C GLU A 150 31.65 20.23 -9.11
N THR A 151 32.01 21.24 -8.30
CA THR A 151 33.32 21.88 -8.38
C THR A 151 34.26 21.32 -7.31
N TYR A 152 35.17 20.42 -7.67
CA TYR A 152 36.11 19.77 -6.74
C TYR A 152 37.39 20.58 -6.45
N LYS A 153 37.30 21.91 -6.52
CA LYS A 153 38.43 22.82 -6.25
C LYS A 153 38.46 23.23 -4.77
N ARG A 154 39.66 23.55 -4.28
CA ARG A 154 39.90 24.15 -2.96
C ARG A 154 40.47 25.55 -3.14
N TRP A 155 39.93 26.50 -2.39
CA TRP A 155 40.39 27.89 -2.34
C TRP A 155 40.84 28.25 -0.94
N ILE A 156 41.90 29.04 -0.84
CA ILE A 156 42.36 29.63 0.40
C ILE A 156 42.15 31.13 0.28
N THR A 157 41.21 31.68 1.04
CA THR A 157 40.79 33.09 0.90
C THR A 157 41.08 33.85 2.20
N PRO A 158 41.66 35.06 2.15
CA PRO A 158 41.97 35.83 3.34
C PRO A 158 40.71 36.30 4.08
N VAL A 159 40.78 36.40 5.40
CA VAL A 159 39.71 36.98 6.23
C VAL A 159 39.89 38.50 6.29
N LYS A 160 38.83 39.27 5.97
CA LYS A 160 38.87 40.74 6.01
C LYS A 160 39.35 41.23 7.38
N LYS A 161 40.34 42.13 7.39
CA LYS A 161 40.92 42.74 8.61
C LYS A 161 41.54 41.72 9.59
N SER A 162 42.07 40.60 9.09
CA SER A 162 42.77 39.58 9.89
C SER A 162 43.95 38.97 9.12
N THR A 163 44.85 38.28 9.83
CA THR A 163 45.94 37.45 9.26
C THR A 163 45.51 36.00 9.01
N LEU A 164 44.26 35.66 9.32
CA LEU A 164 43.71 34.32 9.17
C LEU A 164 43.16 34.08 7.74
N PHE A 165 43.02 32.80 7.39
CA PHE A 165 42.51 32.36 6.09
C PHE A 165 41.37 31.36 6.27
N ASN A 166 40.39 31.45 5.37
CA ASN A 166 39.33 30.45 5.22
C ASN A 166 39.79 29.36 4.25
N THR A 167 39.46 28.12 4.56
CA THR A 167 39.55 27.00 3.60
C THR A 167 38.18 26.79 2.96
N ARG A 168 38.03 27.17 1.68
CA ARG A 168 36.79 26.98 0.92
C ARG A 168 36.94 25.81 -0.04
N SER A 169 35.86 25.08 -0.31
CA SER A 169 35.87 23.96 -1.26
C SER A 169 34.47 23.70 -1.83
N GLY A 170 34.38 22.82 -2.81
CA GLY A 170 33.09 22.33 -3.34
C GLY A 170 32.16 21.67 -2.32
N LEU A 171 32.61 21.42 -1.08
CA LEU A 171 31.80 20.85 -0.02
C LEU A 171 30.52 21.67 0.25
N GLY A 172 30.58 23.00 0.15
CA GLY A 172 29.41 23.86 0.35
C GLY A 172 28.33 23.60 -0.70
N GLY A 173 28.72 23.63 -1.98
CA GLY A 173 27.82 23.32 -3.09
C GLY A 173 27.25 21.90 -3.02
N PHE A 174 28.09 20.91 -2.70
CA PHE A 174 27.66 19.52 -2.47
C PHE A 174 26.64 19.42 -1.32
N SER A 175 26.89 20.10 -0.20
CA SER A 175 25.96 20.13 0.94
C SER A 175 24.64 20.77 0.54
N ASP A 176 24.65 21.91 -0.14
CA ASP A 176 23.43 22.58 -0.62
C ASP A 176 22.65 21.72 -1.59
N ARG A 177 23.32 21.01 -2.50
CA ARG A 177 22.69 20.08 -3.43
C ARG A 177 21.92 18.96 -2.74
N LEU A 178 22.49 18.37 -1.69
CA LEU A 178 21.80 17.38 -0.87
C LEU A 178 20.56 17.98 -0.17
N GLY A 179 20.68 19.22 0.33
CA GLY A 179 19.55 19.97 0.87
C GLY A 179 18.45 20.19 -0.17
N ALA A 180 18.81 20.65 -1.37
CA ALA A 180 17.87 20.89 -2.47
C ALA A 180 17.13 19.61 -2.89
N PHE A 181 17.82 18.47 -3.00
CA PHE A 181 17.17 17.18 -3.26
C PHE A 181 16.22 16.78 -2.13
N ALA A 182 16.62 16.93 -0.86
CA ALA A 182 15.75 16.63 0.28
C ALA A 182 14.45 17.48 0.25
N TYR A 183 14.56 18.78 -0.06
CA TYR A 183 13.39 19.66 -0.24
C TYR A 183 12.52 19.19 -1.40
N ALA A 184 13.11 18.91 -2.57
CA ALA A 184 12.37 18.49 -3.76
C ALA A 184 11.69 17.12 -3.59
N LEU A 185 12.26 16.21 -2.78
CA LEU A 185 11.66 14.91 -2.48
C LEU A 185 10.53 14.96 -1.45
N THR A 186 10.44 16.03 -0.65
CA THR A 186 9.42 16.17 0.40
C THR A 186 7.98 16.12 -0.14
N PRO A 187 7.58 16.89 -1.17
CA PRO A 187 6.23 16.78 -1.71
C PRO A 187 5.96 15.41 -2.34
N PHE A 188 6.99 14.76 -2.91
CA PHE A 188 6.85 13.42 -3.48
C PHE A 188 6.60 12.37 -2.40
N THR A 189 7.32 12.42 -1.27
CA THR A 189 7.08 11.49 -0.17
C THR A 189 5.69 11.65 0.44
N VAL A 190 5.18 12.89 0.53
CA VAL A 190 3.80 13.14 0.97
C VAL A 190 2.80 12.53 -0.02
N LEU A 191 2.96 12.79 -1.33
CA LEU A 191 2.10 12.26 -2.39
C LEU A 191 1.96 10.73 -2.31
N LEU A 192 3.08 10.02 -2.11
CA LEU A 192 3.15 8.56 -2.04
C LEU A 192 2.46 7.95 -0.80
N SER A 193 2.11 8.77 0.20
CA SER A 193 1.48 8.32 1.45
C SER A 193 -0.03 8.60 1.54
N THR A 194 -0.58 9.33 0.56
CA THR A 194 -1.99 9.74 0.54
C THR A 194 -2.93 8.53 0.37
N ARG A 195 -4.10 8.56 1.03
CA ARG A 195 -5.15 7.54 0.84
C ARG A 195 -6.13 7.94 -0.24
N GLU A 196 -6.51 9.21 -0.30
CA GLU A 196 -7.18 9.84 -1.43
C GLU A 196 -6.15 10.11 -2.52
N SER A 197 -5.57 9.02 -3.03
CA SER A 197 -4.36 9.06 -3.82
C SER A 197 -4.68 9.45 -5.27
N ALA A 198 -4.29 10.66 -5.64
CA ALA A 198 -4.30 11.09 -7.04
C ALA A 198 -3.49 10.13 -7.92
N LEU A 199 -2.41 9.54 -7.39
CA LEU A 199 -1.63 8.51 -8.08
C LEU A 199 -2.46 7.25 -8.35
N SER A 200 -3.26 6.80 -7.38
CA SER A 200 -4.11 5.62 -7.56
C SER A 200 -5.19 5.87 -8.60
N LEU A 201 -5.82 7.05 -8.61
CA LEU A 201 -6.77 7.45 -9.64
C LEU A 201 -6.12 7.52 -11.04
N ALA A 202 -4.93 8.11 -11.12
CA ALA A 202 -4.23 8.33 -12.38
C ALA A 202 -3.62 7.06 -12.98
N THR A 203 -3.21 6.09 -12.16
CA THR A 203 -2.49 4.88 -12.62
C THR A 203 -3.29 3.59 -12.50
N GLY A 204 -4.37 3.58 -11.71
CA GLY A 204 -5.09 2.37 -11.33
C GLY A 204 -4.35 1.47 -10.33
N ILE A 205 -3.17 1.88 -9.85
CA ILE A 205 -2.39 1.11 -8.87
C ILE A 205 -2.95 1.40 -7.45
N PRO A 206 -3.15 0.39 -6.59
CA PRO A 206 -3.61 0.61 -5.23
C PRO A 206 -2.68 1.53 -4.42
N TYR A 207 -3.24 2.46 -3.65
CA TYR A 207 -2.46 3.45 -2.88
C TYR A 207 -1.42 2.80 -1.93
N GLN A 208 -1.73 1.60 -1.43
CA GLN A 208 -0.87 0.85 -0.52
C GLN A 208 0.48 0.46 -1.16
N SER A 209 0.51 0.27 -2.48
CA SER A 209 1.72 -0.09 -3.21
C SER A 209 2.77 1.03 -3.19
N PHE A 210 2.35 2.29 -3.03
CA PHE A 210 3.23 3.46 -2.96
C PHE A 210 3.91 3.63 -1.59
N ASN A 211 3.34 3.05 -0.53
CA ASN A 211 3.88 3.15 0.84
C ASN A 211 5.31 2.62 0.94
N PHE A 212 5.68 1.64 0.10
CA PHE A 212 7.07 1.18 0.03
C PHE A 212 8.02 2.34 -0.32
N LEU A 213 7.69 3.09 -1.37
CA LEU A 213 8.52 4.18 -1.85
C LEU A 213 8.49 5.37 -0.88
N HIS A 214 7.34 5.70 -0.28
CA HIS A 214 7.25 6.69 0.82
C HIS A 214 8.26 6.39 1.94
N ARG A 215 8.28 5.13 2.44
CA ARG A 215 9.22 4.73 3.50
C ARG A 215 10.67 4.90 3.08
N TRP A 216 11.04 4.49 1.87
CA TRP A 216 12.43 4.56 1.40
C TRP A 216 12.88 5.98 1.10
N ILE A 217 12.04 6.80 0.45
CA ILE A 217 12.35 8.21 0.20
C ILE A 217 12.45 8.98 1.52
N GLY A 218 11.62 8.68 2.52
CA GLY A 218 11.77 9.26 3.86
C GLY A 218 13.16 8.99 4.48
N ARG A 219 13.72 7.79 4.29
CA ARG A 219 15.10 7.47 4.73
C ARG A 219 16.15 8.24 3.94
N VAL A 220 15.96 8.38 2.63
CA VAL A 220 16.85 9.15 1.76
C VAL A 220 16.87 10.61 2.18
N ILE A 221 15.70 11.22 2.41
CA ILE A 221 15.58 12.59 2.91
C ILE A 221 16.34 12.75 4.24
N PHE A 222 16.14 11.84 5.20
CA PHE A 222 16.88 11.86 6.46
C PHE A 222 18.41 11.82 6.26
N ILE A 223 18.92 10.91 5.43
CA ILE A 223 20.35 10.78 5.15
C ILE A 223 20.89 12.06 4.46
N GLN A 224 20.20 12.54 3.43
CA GLN A 224 20.60 13.76 2.72
C GLN A 224 20.60 14.99 3.64
N SER A 225 19.57 15.15 4.49
CA SER A 225 19.51 16.22 5.49
C SER A 225 20.64 16.11 6.51
N ALA A 226 20.94 14.90 7.01
CA ALA A 226 22.02 14.71 7.98
C ALA A 226 23.40 15.03 7.37
N VAL A 227 23.67 14.59 6.13
CA VAL A 227 24.93 14.88 5.44
C VAL A 227 25.03 16.37 5.06
N HIS A 228 23.94 17.00 4.64
CA HIS A 228 23.85 18.45 4.42
C HIS A 228 24.24 19.22 5.69
N THR A 229 23.60 18.91 6.83
CA THR A 229 23.90 19.58 8.10
C THR A 229 25.33 19.32 8.57
N PHE A 230 25.83 18.08 8.42
CA PHE A 230 27.20 17.75 8.79
C PHE A 230 28.23 18.55 7.96
N GLY A 231 28.02 18.66 6.65
CA GLY A 231 28.91 19.42 5.77
C GLY A 231 28.96 20.90 6.14
N TRP A 232 27.81 21.54 6.36
CA TRP A 232 27.76 22.93 6.82
C TRP A 232 28.35 23.13 8.21
N THR A 233 28.14 22.17 9.11
CA THR A 233 28.78 22.19 10.44
C THR A 233 30.30 22.14 10.32
N LEU A 234 30.84 21.29 9.45
CA LEU A 234 32.29 21.21 9.23
C LEU A 234 32.84 22.50 8.62
N ILE A 235 32.14 23.07 7.63
CA ILE A 235 32.53 24.33 6.99
C ILE A 235 32.61 25.45 8.02
N GLU A 236 31.54 25.68 8.77
CA GLU A 236 31.41 26.84 9.66
C GLU A 236 32.10 26.68 11.01
N ALA A 237 32.25 25.45 11.52
CA ALA A 237 32.91 25.19 12.80
C ALA A 237 34.43 24.96 12.69
N ARG A 238 34.94 24.63 11.49
CA ARG A 238 36.36 24.28 11.31
C ARG A 238 37.03 25.01 10.16
N LEU A 239 36.43 25.00 8.98
CA LEU A 239 37.11 25.47 7.77
C LEU A 239 37.14 27.01 7.65
N TYR A 240 36.12 27.68 8.19
CA TYR A 240 36.04 29.14 8.23
C TYR A 240 36.59 29.70 9.54
N GLN A 241 37.18 30.89 9.46
CA GLN A 241 37.93 31.57 10.51
C GLN A 241 37.45 33.04 10.62
N PRO A 242 37.56 33.67 11.80
CA PRO A 242 38.15 33.16 13.05
C PRO A 242 37.20 32.23 13.83
N GLN A 243 37.75 31.25 14.53
CA GLN A 243 37.03 30.48 15.54
C GLN A 243 37.30 31.02 16.96
N PRO A 244 36.32 31.01 17.88
CA PRO A 244 34.96 30.46 17.76
C PRO A 244 33.92 31.44 17.22
N THR A 245 34.31 32.67 16.87
CA THR A 245 33.38 33.77 16.55
C THR A 245 32.54 33.47 15.30
N THR A 246 33.11 32.85 14.27
CA THR A 246 32.40 32.45 13.05
C THR A 246 31.26 31.48 13.37
N TRP A 247 31.58 30.37 14.04
CA TRP A 247 30.59 29.39 14.48
C TRP A 247 29.50 29.98 15.38
N GLN A 248 29.89 30.76 16.39
CA GLN A 248 28.95 31.35 17.34
C GLN A 248 27.98 32.32 16.69
N THR A 249 28.39 32.99 15.61
CA THR A 249 27.49 33.88 14.89
C THR A 249 26.58 33.08 13.95
N PHE A 250 27.14 32.10 13.23
CA PHE A 250 26.39 31.23 12.33
C PHE A 250 25.26 30.46 13.05
N ILE A 251 25.55 29.81 14.18
CA ILE A 251 24.57 28.98 14.89
C ILE A 251 23.41 29.78 15.50
N LYS A 252 23.59 31.10 15.67
CA LYS A 252 22.55 32.03 16.17
C LYS A 252 21.67 32.59 15.05
N GLU A 253 22.00 32.33 13.79
CA GLU A 253 21.18 32.80 12.67
C GLU A 253 19.80 32.12 12.70
N PRO A 254 18.70 32.88 12.55
CA PRO A 254 17.35 32.32 12.68
C PRO A 254 17.09 31.12 11.76
N TYR A 255 17.56 31.17 10.51
CA TYR A 255 17.34 30.09 9.56
C TYR A 255 18.15 28.83 9.92
N ILE A 256 19.30 28.96 10.58
CA ILE A 256 20.07 27.83 11.11
C ILE A 256 19.38 27.21 12.32
N ILE A 257 18.80 28.02 13.21
CA ILE A 257 17.98 27.54 14.33
C ILE A 257 16.80 26.70 13.79
N TRP A 258 16.11 27.19 12.76
CA TRP A 258 15.06 26.42 12.07
C TRP A 258 15.61 25.14 11.42
N GLY A 259 16.82 25.18 10.86
CA GLY A 259 17.51 24.00 10.33
C GLY A 259 17.77 22.93 11.39
N CYS A 260 18.17 23.33 12.60
CA CYS A 260 18.33 22.42 13.74
C CYS A 260 16.99 21.78 14.16
N PHE A 261 15.90 22.55 14.18
CA PHE A 261 14.56 22.00 14.43
C PHE A 261 14.13 21.04 13.32
N ALA A 262 14.36 21.40 12.04
CA ALA A 262 14.05 20.54 10.91
C ALA A 262 14.80 19.20 10.99
N LEU A 263 16.11 19.22 11.28
CA LEU A 263 16.90 18.02 11.48
C LEU A 263 16.39 17.17 12.66
N SER A 264 16.02 17.82 13.77
CA SER A 264 15.47 17.13 14.95
C SER A 264 14.14 16.45 14.63
N PHE A 265 13.25 17.12 13.90
CA PHE A 265 11.96 16.54 13.49
C PHE A 265 12.10 15.42 12.48
N VAL A 266 12.96 15.53 11.46
CA VAL A 266 13.18 14.40 10.52
C VAL A 266 13.87 13.22 11.20
N CYS A 267 14.74 13.46 12.18
CA CYS A 267 15.31 12.41 13.02
C CYS A 267 14.22 11.70 13.84
N PHE A 268 13.32 12.46 14.48
CA PHE A 268 12.15 11.89 15.17
C PHE A 268 11.31 11.05 14.21
N LEU A 269 10.96 11.59 13.03
CA LEU A 269 10.16 10.87 12.04
C LEU A 269 10.84 9.57 11.62
N TYR A 270 12.15 9.58 11.37
CA TYR A 270 12.91 8.38 11.02
C TYR A 270 12.89 7.34 12.14
N VAL A 271 13.27 7.73 13.36
CA VAL A 271 13.40 6.81 14.51
C VAL A 271 12.05 6.18 14.87
N PHE A 272 10.98 6.98 14.98
CA PHE A 272 9.66 6.49 15.35
C PHE A 272 8.96 5.74 14.21
N SER A 273 9.48 5.78 12.98
CA SER A 273 9.03 4.95 11.86
C SER A 273 9.72 3.59 11.78
N ILE A 274 10.69 3.30 12.66
CA ILE A 274 11.35 1.99 12.72
C ILE A 274 10.38 0.96 13.30
N ARG A 275 10.20 -0.18 12.61
CA ARG A 275 9.26 -1.25 13.00
C ARG A 275 9.37 -1.64 14.48
N ARG A 276 10.60 -1.75 14.99
CA ARG A 276 10.85 -2.11 16.38
C ARG A 276 10.34 -1.05 17.37
N VAL A 277 10.51 0.23 17.04
CA VAL A 277 10.01 1.35 17.85
C VAL A 277 8.49 1.40 17.79
N ILE A 278 7.89 1.22 16.62
CA ILE A 278 6.42 1.12 16.47
C ILE A 278 5.85 -0.02 17.33
N GLN A 279 6.53 -1.15 17.41
CA GLN A 279 6.12 -2.27 18.27
C GLN A 279 6.21 -1.94 19.77
N TRP A 280 7.11 -1.06 20.17
CA TRP A 280 7.25 -0.62 21.57
C TRP A 280 6.23 0.45 21.95
N THR A 281 5.98 1.43 21.06
CA THR A 281 5.10 2.57 21.35
C THR A 281 3.65 2.34 20.94
N GLY A 282 3.40 1.34 20.09
CA GLY A 282 2.11 1.09 19.43
C GLY A 282 1.94 1.85 18.11
N TYR A 283 1.15 1.26 17.21
CA TYR A 283 0.89 1.80 15.87
C TYR A 283 0.16 3.15 15.90
N GLU A 284 -0.76 3.34 16.84
CA GLU A 284 -1.53 4.58 16.95
C GLU A 284 -0.67 5.75 17.39
N PHE A 285 0.23 5.55 18.35
CA PHE A 285 1.22 6.55 18.74
C PHE A 285 2.07 6.98 17.53
N PHE A 286 2.64 6.00 16.81
CA PHE A 286 3.40 6.25 15.59
C PHE A 286 2.60 7.10 14.59
N ARG A 287 1.38 6.66 14.25
CA ARG A 287 0.57 7.31 13.23
C ARG A 287 0.24 8.76 13.57
N LYS A 288 -0.13 9.04 14.83
CA LYS A 288 -0.53 10.40 15.27
C LYS A 288 0.67 11.33 15.36
N THR A 289 1.73 10.90 16.03
CA THR A 289 2.94 11.72 16.17
C THR A 289 3.60 11.96 14.82
N HIS A 290 3.61 10.97 13.92
CA HIS A 290 4.16 11.14 12.58
C HIS A 290 3.46 12.26 11.81
N TYR A 291 2.12 12.35 11.84
CA TYR A 291 1.40 13.44 11.16
C TYR A 291 1.73 14.81 11.75
N VAL A 292 1.72 14.94 13.08
CA VAL A 292 1.99 16.22 13.75
C VAL A 292 3.42 16.66 13.48
N VAL A 293 4.40 15.78 13.69
CA VAL A 293 5.82 16.09 13.50
C VAL A 293 6.16 16.29 12.03
N ALA A 294 5.47 15.62 11.09
CA ALA A 294 5.65 15.89 9.66
C ALA A 294 5.22 17.31 9.29
N CYS A 295 4.11 17.82 9.85
CA CYS A 295 3.69 19.21 9.63
C CYS A 295 4.70 20.19 10.23
N LEU A 296 5.20 19.91 11.44
CA LEU A 296 6.24 20.73 12.09
C LEU A 296 7.56 20.70 11.31
N TYR A 297 7.95 19.54 10.77
CA TYR A 297 9.12 19.39 9.90
C TYR A 297 8.99 20.27 8.65
N ILE A 298 7.85 20.20 7.94
CA ILE A 298 7.61 21.03 6.74
C ILE A 298 7.65 22.52 7.10
N GLY A 299 7.05 22.93 8.22
CA GLY A 299 7.12 24.31 8.72
C GLY A 299 8.55 24.74 9.07
N ALA A 300 9.32 23.87 9.71
CA ALA A 300 10.72 24.14 10.05
C ALA A 300 11.61 24.23 8.81
N CYS A 301 11.40 23.40 7.79
CA CYS A 301 12.06 23.54 6.49
C CYS A 301 11.71 24.87 5.82
N TRP A 302 10.44 25.30 5.85
CA TRP A 302 10.10 26.64 5.36
C TRP A 302 10.91 27.72 6.10
N GLY A 303 10.93 27.70 7.44
CA GLY A 303 11.71 28.63 8.25
C GLY A 303 13.22 28.56 8.01
N HIS A 304 13.75 27.37 7.70
CA HIS A 304 15.16 27.13 7.44
C HIS A 304 15.61 27.67 6.08
N TRP A 305 14.79 27.56 5.04
CA TRP A 305 15.13 28.11 3.73
C TRP A 305 13.90 28.52 2.93
N GLN A 306 13.50 29.79 3.08
CA GLN A 306 12.28 30.32 2.47
C GLN A 306 12.32 30.36 0.93
N GLN A 307 13.51 30.41 0.32
CA GLN A 307 13.63 30.46 -1.15
C GLN A 307 13.17 29.16 -1.82
N LEU A 308 13.14 28.04 -1.07
CA LEU A 308 12.64 26.74 -1.53
C LEU A 308 11.24 26.41 -0.97
N LYS A 309 10.50 27.43 -0.47
CA LYS A 309 9.14 27.25 0.09
C LYS A 309 8.14 26.64 -0.89
N CYS A 310 8.36 26.72 -2.20
CA CYS A 310 7.48 26.10 -3.20
C CYS A 310 7.28 24.59 -2.96
N TRP A 311 8.35 23.88 -2.57
CA TRP A 311 8.28 22.45 -2.25
C TRP A 311 7.47 22.18 -0.97
N MET A 312 7.61 23.06 0.03
CA MET A 312 6.87 22.95 1.29
C MET A 312 5.37 23.26 1.09
N ILE A 313 5.05 24.30 0.31
CA ILE A 313 3.67 24.67 -0.05
C ILE A 313 3.00 23.51 -0.81
N ALA A 314 3.70 22.91 -1.79
CA ALA A 314 3.19 21.74 -2.50
C ALA A 314 2.93 20.56 -1.55
N SER A 315 3.83 20.32 -0.60
CA SER A 315 3.68 19.26 0.41
C SER A 315 2.45 19.47 1.30
N LEU A 316 2.25 20.68 1.81
CA LEU A 316 1.08 21.03 2.62
C LEU A 316 -0.21 20.95 1.80
N GLY A 317 -0.19 21.45 0.56
CA GLY A 317 -1.34 21.36 -0.34
C GLY A 317 -1.81 19.92 -0.55
N LEU A 318 -0.88 19.02 -0.89
CA LEU A 318 -1.18 17.59 -1.04
C LEU A 318 -1.75 16.97 0.24
N PHE A 319 -1.16 17.30 1.39
CA PHE A 319 -1.63 16.79 2.69
C PHE A 319 -3.05 17.27 3.03
N PHE A 320 -3.33 18.56 2.87
CA PHE A 320 -4.64 19.14 3.21
C PHE A 320 -5.73 18.75 2.22
N ILE A 321 -5.40 18.62 0.92
CA ILE A 321 -6.35 18.12 -0.09
C ILE A 321 -6.77 16.68 0.24
N ASP A 322 -5.82 15.77 0.49
CA ASP A 322 -6.12 14.39 0.89
C ASP A 322 -7.02 14.35 2.13
N ARG A 323 -6.71 15.17 3.14
CA ARG A 323 -7.51 15.23 4.36
C ARG A 323 -8.90 15.80 4.13
N GLY A 324 -9.01 16.87 3.36
CA GLY A 324 -10.28 17.55 3.04
C GLY A 324 -11.22 16.64 2.26
N VAL A 325 -10.73 16.00 1.20
CA VAL A 325 -11.53 15.05 0.39
C VAL A 325 -12.02 13.88 1.25
N ARG A 326 -11.16 13.35 2.13
CA ARG A 326 -11.54 12.24 3.02
C ARG A 326 -12.63 12.62 4.03
N ILE A 327 -12.48 13.79 4.66
CA ILE A 327 -13.50 14.32 5.60
C ILE A 327 -14.80 14.55 4.83
N LEU A 328 -14.75 15.21 3.69
CA LEU A 328 -15.93 15.47 2.85
C LEU A 328 -16.63 14.16 2.44
N ARG A 329 -15.89 13.16 1.96
CA ARG A 329 -16.48 11.85 1.60
C ARG A 329 -17.14 11.19 2.80
N THR A 330 -16.47 11.18 3.96
CA THR A 330 -17.02 10.58 5.19
C THR A 330 -18.30 11.31 5.62
N LEU A 331 -18.34 12.64 5.52
CA LEU A 331 -19.54 13.43 5.82
C LEU A 331 -20.68 13.11 4.84
N LEU A 332 -20.41 13.10 3.53
CA LEU A 332 -21.43 12.81 2.51
C LEU A 332 -22.08 11.43 2.68
N ILE A 333 -21.32 10.44 3.16
CA ILE A 333 -21.83 9.08 3.44
C ILE A 333 -22.82 9.05 4.61
N HIS A 334 -22.70 9.95 5.59
CA HIS A 334 -23.46 9.90 6.85
C HIS A 334 -24.42 11.08 7.07
N VAL A 335 -24.42 12.10 6.20
CA VAL A 335 -25.29 13.30 6.31
C VAL A 335 -26.63 13.13 5.59
N GLY A 336 -27.07 11.88 5.33
CA GLY A 336 -28.37 11.62 4.72
C GLY A 336 -28.56 12.17 3.29
N TYR A 337 -27.50 12.70 2.65
CA TYR A 337 -27.56 13.28 1.30
C TYR A 337 -28.05 12.26 0.25
N PHE A 338 -27.80 10.97 0.49
CA PHE A 338 -28.26 9.86 -0.34
C PHE A 338 -29.48 9.13 0.25
N ASP A 339 -30.01 9.58 1.39
CA ASP A 339 -31.19 8.96 2.00
C ASP A 339 -32.47 9.64 1.49
N THR A 340 -33.26 8.89 0.73
CA THR A 340 -34.57 9.32 0.22
C THR A 340 -35.71 9.12 1.23
N SER A 341 -35.42 8.82 2.49
CA SER A 341 -36.44 8.71 3.55
C SER A 341 -36.95 10.08 4.02
N ASP A 342 -38.21 10.15 4.47
CA ASP A 342 -38.86 11.38 4.96
C ASP A 342 -38.20 12.01 6.22
N ASN A 343 -37.15 11.37 6.75
CA ASN A 343 -36.34 11.85 7.88
C ASN A 343 -34.91 12.26 7.46
N ALA A 344 -34.72 12.71 6.21
CA ALA A 344 -33.46 13.29 5.71
C ALA A 344 -33.14 14.63 6.39
N GLY A 345 -32.75 14.56 7.67
CA GLY A 345 -32.18 15.68 8.40
C GLY A 345 -30.73 15.93 8.00
N LEU A 346 -30.25 17.16 8.19
CA LEU A 346 -28.83 17.54 8.00
C LEU A 346 -27.89 16.96 9.08
N GLY A 347 -28.33 15.94 9.84
CA GLY A 347 -27.60 15.35 10.94
C GLY A 347 -26.53 14.36 10.47
N PHE A 348 -25.48 14.17 11.27
CA PHE A 348 -24.52 13.09 11.04
C PHE A 348 -25.03 11.81 11.70
N HIS A 349 -25.29 10.77 10.92
CA HIS A 349 -25.87 9.51 11.37
C HIS A 349 -24.89 8.34 11.15
N PRO A 350 -24.22 7.83 12.21
CA PRO A 350 -23.40 6.62 12.09
C PRO A 350 -24.30 5.39 11.86
N ALA A 351 -23.81 4.43 11.07
CA ALA A 351 -24.50 3.17 10.85
C ALA A 351 -24.59 2.38 12.16
N GLN A 352 -25.75 1.80 12.46
CA GLN A 352 -25.92 0.94 13.63
C GLN A 352 -25.61 -0.51 13.23
N SER A 353 -24.59 -1.09 13.87
CA SER A 353 -24.16 -2.46 13.56
C SER A 353 -24.51 -3.44 14.65
N THR A 354 -24.75 -4.69 14.26
CA THR A 354 -24.87 -5.85 15.13
C THR A 354 -23.54 -6.58 15.21
N LEU A 355 -23.25 -7.16 16.38
CA LEU A 355 -22.03 -7.89 16.68
C LEU A 355 -22.36 -9.34 17.03
N GLN A 356 -21.71 -10.27 16.35
CA GLN A 356 -21.71 -11.69 16.71
C GLN A 356 -20.27 -12.14 16.96
N TYR A 357 -20.02 -12.67 18.15
CA TYR A 357 -18.70 -13.18 18.53
C TYR A 357 -18.64 -14.69 18.34
N PHE A 358 -17.59 -15.14 17.65
CA PHE A 358 -17.23 -16.54 17.51
C PHE A 358 -15.98 -16.80 18.33
N ASP A 359 -16.10 -17.67 19.33
CA ASP A 359 -14.94 -18.07 20.10
C ASP A 359 -14.05 -19.01 19.29
N ASP A 360 -12.75 -18.76 19.34
CA ASP A 360 -11.73 -19.58 18.68
C ASP A 360 -10.52 -19.57 19.59
N LYS A 361 -9.89 -20.74 19.77
CA LYS A 361 -8.65 -20.93 20.52
C LYS A 361 -7.51 -20.03 20.01
N ASP A 362 -7.61 -19.46 18.81
CA ASP A 362 -6.67 -18.48 18.24
C ASP A 362 -7.06 -16.98 18.45
N GLY A 363 -7.98 -16.69 19.37
CA GLY A 363 -8.29 -15.32 19.84
C GLY A 363 -9.71 -14.83 19.54
N GLY A 364 -10.49 -15.59 18.78
CA GLY A 364 -11.86 -15.27 18.38
C GLY A 364 -11.98 -14.36 17.14
N VAL A 365 -13.20 -14.29 16.62
CA VAL A 365 -13.60 -13.45 15.47
C VAL A 365 -14.91 -12.75 15.79
N VAL A 366 -15.05 -11.50 15.37
CA VAL A 366 -16.32 -10.76 15.40
C VAL A 366 -16.84 -10.65 13.97
N ARG A 367 -18.07 -11.14 13.76
CA ARG A 367 -18.86 -10.86 12.57
C ARG A 367 -19.72 -9.63 12.85
N LEU A 368 -19.53 -8.60 12.04
CA LEU A 368 -20.20 -7.31 12.19
C LEU A 368 -21.08 -7.06 10.97
N GLN A 369 -22.34 -6.70 11.20
CA GLN A 369 -23.33 -6.50 10.14
C GLN A 369 -24.12 -5.22 10.32
N PHE A 370 -24.45 -4.55 9.23
CA PHE A 370 -25.37 -3.41 9.22
C PHE A 370 -25.88 -3.11 7.82
N ASP A 371 -27.03 -2.45 7.75
CA ASP A 371 -27.55 -1.87 6.50
C ASP A 371 -27.18 -0.38 6.45
N HIS A 372 -26.66 0.07 5.31
CA HIS A 372 -26.36 1.47 5.07
C HIS A 372 -26.61 1.82 3.60
N LYS A 373 -27.65 2.62 3.34
CA LYS A 373 -28.00 3.05 1.98
C LYS A 373 -26.91 3.98 1.43
N ASN A 374 -26.05 3.44 0.57
CA ASN A 374 -25.03 4.18 -0.16
C ASN A 374 -24.90 3.61 -1.58
N ALA A 375 -24.16 4.31 -2.45
CA ALA A 375 -23.81 3.72 -3.74
C ALA A 375 -23.03 2.41 -3.48
N PRO A 376 -23.45 1.28 -4.08
CA PRO A 376 -22.85 -0.01 -3.79
C PRO A 376 -21.36 -0.01 -4.13
N TRP A 377 -20.55 -0.58 -3.24
CA TRP A 377 -19.12 -0.75 -3.47
C TRP A 377 -18.86 -1.81 -4.55
N ALA A 378 -17.64 -1.88 -5.05
CA ALA A 378 -17.22 -2.93 -5.96
C ALA A 378 -16.59 -4.12 -5.22
N LEU A 379 -16.74 -5.33 -5.74
CA LEU A 379 -16.13 -6.55 -5.17
C LEU A 379 -14.63 -6.38 -4.91
N GLY A 380 -14.19 -6.73 -3.71
CA GLY A 380 -12.81 -6.63 -3.23
C GLY A 380 -12.41 -5.29 -2.60
N GLN A 381 -13.32 -4.32 -2.62
CA GLN A 381 -13.13 -3.05 -1.92
C GLN A 381 -13.25 -3.20 -0.40
N HIS A 382 -12.72 -2.21 0.30
CA HIS A 382 -12.70 -2.13 1.76
C HIS A 382 -13.10 -0.74 2.23
N PHE A 383 -13.50 -0.65 3.49
CA PHE A 383 -13.76 0.60 4.17
C PHE A 383 -12.82 0.75 5.36
N PHE A 384 -12.54 1.99 5.73
CA PHE A 384 -11.99 2.29 7.04
C PHE A 384 -13.15 2.44 8.02
N LEU A 385 -13.23 1.52 8.98
CA LEU A 385 -14.27 1.55 10.01
C LEU A 385 -13.71 2.20 11.28
N CYS A 386 -14.48 3.12 11.84
CA CYS A 386 -14.28 3.74 13.15
C CYS A 386 -15.47 3.34 14.03
N PHE A 387 -15.20 2.98 15.28
CA PHE A 387 -16.21 2.57 16.26
C PHE A 387 -16.29 3.66 17.34
N PRO A 388 -17.16 4.67 17.22
CA PRO A 388 -17.14 5.84 18.11
C PRO A 388 -17.38 5.50 19.59
N ALA A 389 -18.07 4.38 19.87
CA ALA A 389 -18.27 3.87 21.22
C ALA A 389 -16.95 3.42 21.89
N LEU A 390 -15.92 3.11 21.10
CA LEU A 390 -14.59 2.70 21.56
C LEU A 390 -13.58 3.84 21.37
N SER A 391 -13.42 4.33 20.15
CA SER A 391 -12.53 5.43 19.82
C SER A 391 -12.97 6.19 18.56
N ILE A 392 -13.06 7.52 18.68
CA ILE A 392 -13.28 8.43 17.54
C ILE A 392 -11.99 8.74 16.76
N TRP A 393 -10.83 8.37 17.31
CA TRP A 393 -9.52 8.71 16.75
C TRP A 393 -8.91 7.57 15.94
N GLN A 394 -9.51 6.38 15.98
CA GLN A 394 -9.01 5.18 15.35
C GLN A 394 -9.91 4.77 14.18
N SER A 395 -9.27 4.28 13.13
CA SER A 395 -9.98 3.75 11.98
C SER A 395 -9.11 2.71 11.31
N HIS A 396 -9.71 1.57 10.99
CA HIS A 396 -9.02 0.38 10.53
C HIS A 396 -9.57 -0.06 9.18
N PRO A 397 -8.71 -0.42 8.21
CA PRO A 397 -9.15 -0.93 6.93
C PRO A 397 -9.72 -2.34 7.12
N ILE A 398 -10.96 -2.57 6.69
CA ILE A 398 -11.62 -3.88 6.78
C ILE A 398 -12.31 -4.15 5.44
N THR A 399 -11.96 -5.29 4.82
CA THR A 399 -12.55 -5.73 3.55
C THR A 399 -13.98 -6.19 3.77
N VAL A 400 -14.88 -5.78 2.87
CA VAL A 400 -16.30 -6.16 2.97
C VAL A 400 -16.46 -7.62 2.57
N ALA A 401 -17.07 -8.42 3.44
CA ALA A 401 -17.27 -9.86 3.31
C ALA A 401 -18.65 -10.25 2.72
N SER A 402 -19.48 -9.27 2.35
CA SER A 402 -20.72 -9.46 1.60
C SER A 402 -20.56 -9.07 0.13
N VAL A 403 -21.46 -9.56 -0.73
CA VAL A 403 -21.61 -9.07 -2.10
C VAL A 403 -22.18 -7.63 -2.11
N PRO A 404 -21.79 -6.79 -3.08
CA PRO A 404 -22.28 -5.41 -3.21
C PRO A 404 -23.81 -5.29 -3.10
N SER A 405 -24.27 -4.60 -2.07
CA SER A 405 -25.68 -4.32 -1.77
C SER A 405 -25.74 -3.19 -0.73
N ASP A 406 -26.92 -2.90 -0.16
CA ASP A 406 -27.01 -2.01 1.02
C ASP A 406 -26.56 -2.71 2.32
N HIS A 407 -26.39 -4.04 2.30
CA HIS A 407 -26.05 -4.86 3.47
C HIS A 407 -24.54 -5.12 3.57
N HIS A 408 -23.91 -4.55 4.59
CA HIS A 408 -22.51 -4.75 4.86
C HIS A 408 -22.28 -5.89 5.86
N THR A 409 -21.41 -6.83 5.51
CA THR A 409 -20.86 -7.83 6.46
C THR A 409 -19.34 -7.68 6.54
N TYR A 410 -18.80 -7.76 7.75
CA TYR A 410 -17.36 -7.73 8.02
C TYR A 410 -16.96 -8.86 8.95
N ILE A 411 -15.86 -9.54 8.64
CA ILE A 411 -15.28 -10.60 9.47
C ILE A 411 -13.97 -10.07 10.05
N ILE A 412 -13.95 -9.83 11.35
CA ILE A 412 -12.88 -9.11 12.05
C ILE A 412 -12.18 -10.04 13.02
N ARG A 413 -10.90 -10.36 12.76
CA ARG A 413 -10.08 -11.11 13.72
C ARG A 413 -9.78 -10.24 14.94
N CYS A 414 -10.08 -10.76 16.12
CA CYS A 414 -9.79 -10.08 17.37
C CYS A 414 -8.29 -10.14 17.69
N ARG A 415 -7.65 -8.97 17.77
CA ARG A 415 -6.24 -8.80 18.14
C ARG A 415 -6.13 -7.85 19.35
N SER A 416 -4.93 -7.38 19.66
CA SER A 416 -4.77 -6.31 20.65
C SER A 416 -5.26 -4.96 20.09
N GLY A 417 -5.54 -4.01 20.98
CA GLY A 417 -6.06 -2.68 20.60
C GLY A 417 -7.57 -2.71 20.32
N GLU A 418 -8.00 -1.97 19.30
CA GLU A 418 -9.42 -1.70 19.04
C GLU A 418 -10.25 -2.97 18.76
N THR A 419 -9.72 -3.92 17.98
CA THR A 419 -10.42 -5.18 17.70
C THR A 419 -10.54 -6.07 18.94
N GLY A 420 -9.63 -5.94 19.90
CA GLY A 420 -9.73 -6.57 21.21
C GLY A 420 -10.78 -5.89 22.10
N ASN A 421 -10.97 -4.58 21.95
CA ASN A 421 -12.05 -3.85 22.63
C ASN A 421 -13.43 -4.22 22.04
N LEU A 422 -13.53 -4.43 20.72
CA LEU A 422 -14.74 -4.99 20.09
C LEU A 422 -15.09 -6.37 20.65
N LYS A 423 -14.09 -7.24 20.85
CA LYS A 423 -14.28 -8.54 21.51
C LYS A 423 -14.88 -8.37 22.90
N LYS A 424 -14.33 -7.47 23.72
CA LYS A 424 -14.86 -7.20 25.07
C LYS A 424 -16.30 -6.72 25.01
N LEU A 425 -16.60 -5.78 24.10
CA LEU A 425 -17.95 -5.26 23.88
C LEU A 425 -18.97 -6.38 23.62
N ALA A 426 -18.61 -7.31 22.71
CA ALA A 426 -19.46 -8.45 22.38
C ALA A 426 -19.61 -9.44 23.54
N LEU A 427 -18.54 -9.70 24.30
CA LEU A 427 -18.57 -10.59 25.47
C LEU A 427 -19.33 -10.00 26.66
N ASP A 428 -19.34 -8.66 26.81
CA ASP A 428 -20.07 -7.94 27.85
C ASP A 428 -21.59 -7.86 27.55
N GLY A 429 -22.06 -8.50 26.46
CA GLY A 429 -23.46 -8.57 26.07
C GLY A 429 -23.96 -7.35 25.28
N GLN A 430 -23.08 -6.41 24.91
CA GLN A 430 -23.44 -5.34 23.98
C GLN A 430 -23.43 -5.86 22.53
N LEU A 431 -24.64 -6.13 22.02
CA LEU A 431 -24.85 -6.68 20.68
C LEU A 431 -24.81 -5.64 19.57
N THR A 432 -24.72 -4.35 19.90
CA THR A 432 -24.71 -3.28 18.89
C THR A 432 -23.63 -2.24 19.14
N THR A 433 -23.13 -1.65 18.06
CA THR A 433 -22.17 -0.53 18.13
C THR A 433 -22.33 0.40 16.93
N PRO A 434 -22.23 1.74 17.11
CA PRO A 434 -22.20 2.66 16.00
C PRO A 434 -20.91 2.51 15.18
N VAL A 435 -21.03 2.66 13.87
CA VAL A 435 -19.93 2.56 12.90
C VAL A 435 -19.91 3.79 12.01
N ILE A 436 -18.73 4.40 11.89
CA ILE A 436 -18.44 5.41 10.88
C ILE A 436 -17.57 4.78 9.80
N LEU A 437 -18.05 4.78 8.55
CA LEU A 437 -17.37 4.20 7.40
C LEU A 437 -16.77 5.27 6.45
N SER A 438 -15.48 5.14 6.14
CA SER A 438 -14.81 5.93 5.10
C SER A 438 -14.40 5.00 3.96
N GLY A 439 -14.85 5.29 2.73
CA GLY A 439 -14.57 4.47 1.54
C GLY A 439 -15.65 4.65 0.46
N PRO A 440 -15.76 3.69 -0.48
CA PRO A 440 -14.95 2.49 -0.60
C PRO A 440 -13.52 2.78 -1.10
N TYR A 441 -12.58 1.89 -0.79
CA TYR A 441 -11.20 1.92 -1.26
C TYR A 441 -10.80 0.58 -1.89
N GLY A 442 -9.81 0.59 -2.78
CA GLY A 442 -9.27 -0.61 -3.42
C GLY A 442 -9.79 -0.84 -4.84
N GLU A 443 -9.27 -1.89 -5.47
CA GLU A 443 -9.57 -2.23 -6.86
C GLU A 443 -10.86 -3.06 -6.98
N GLN A 444 -11.63 -2.81 -8.04
CA GLN A 444 -12.76 -3.64 -8.43
C GLN A 444 -12.28 -4.96 -9.02
N LEU A 445 -12.57 -6.07 -8.34
CA LEU A 445 -12.17 -7.41 -8.78
C LEU A 445 -12.90 -7.85 -10.04
N LEU A 446 -14.23 -7.76 -10.12
CA LEU A 446 -14.97 -8.12 -11.33
C LEU A 446 -15.58 -6.86 -11.95
N LYS A 447 -15.10 -6.50 -13.14
CA LYS A 447 -15.67 -5.41 -13.94
C LYS A 447 -16.64 -5.99 -14.97
N PRO A 448 -17.90 -5.50 -15.03
CA PRO A 448 -18.87 -6.00 -16.01
C PRO A 448 -18.43 -5.87 -17.47
N THR A 449 -17.51 -4.94 -17.77
CA THR A 449 -17.00 -4.66 -19.11
C THR A 449 -15.75 -5.46 -19.49
N GLU A 450 -15.14 -6.20 -18.56
CA GLU A 450 -13.95 -7.01 -18.82
C GLU A 450 -14.33 -8.42 -19.32
N GLU A 451 -13.46 -9.04 -20.12
CA GLU A 451 -13.64 -10.43 -20.53
C GLU A 451 -13.68 -11.39 -19.32
N PRO A 452 -14.45 -12.48 -19.40
CA PRO A 452 -14.46 -13.51 -18.36
C PRO A 452 -13.08 -14.11 -18.14
N THR A 453 -12.80 -14.53 -16.91
CA THR A 453 -11.52 -15.15 -16.53
C THR A 453 -11.75 -16.42 -15.73
N ASN A 454 -10.84 -17.39 -15.87
CA ASN A 454 -10.71 -18.46 -14.87
C ASN A 454 -10.34 -17.82 -13.53
N ILE A 455 -10.91 -18.34 -12.43
CA ILE A 455 -10.71 -17.80 -11.08
C ILE A 455 -10.13 -18.88 -10.19
N LEU A 456 -9.00 -18.58 -9.56
CA LEU A 456 -8.48 -19.32 -8.43
C LEU A 456 -8.50 -18.39 -7.21
N ALA A 457 -9.46 -18.59 -6.31
CA ALA A 457 -9.67 -17.78 -5.13
C ALA A 457 -9.08 -18.49 -3.91
N ILE A 458 -8.03 -17.94 -3.29
CA ILE A 458 -7.31 -18.57 -2.18
C ILE A 458 -7.34 -17.65 -0.95
N ALA A 459 -7.93 -18.12 0.14
CA ALA A 459 -7.97 -17.40 1.41
C ALA A 459 -7.22 -18.12 2.52
N GLY A 460 -6.50 -17.35 3.34
CA GLY A 460 -6.00 -17.78 4.64
C GLY A 460 -6.73 -17.09 5.78
N GLY A 461 -7.39 -17.84 6.66
CA GLY A 461 -8.10 -17.27 7.82
C GLY A 461 -9.14 -16.21 7.41
N THR A 462 -9.03 -15.00 7.97
CA THR A 462 -9.92 -13.85 7.67
C THR A 462 -9.75 -13.25 6.28
N GLY A 463 -8.74 -13.68 5.51
CA GLY A 463 -8.63 -13.37 4.08
C GLY A 463 -9.82 -13.87 3.24
N ILE A 464 -10.69 -14.69 3.83
CA ILE A 464 -11.96 -15.13 3.28
C ILE A 464 -12.87 -13.96 2.87
N SER A 465 -12.79 -12.83 3.59
CA SER A 465 -13.56 -11.61 3.30
C SER A 465 -13.32 -11.07 1.89
N LEU A 466 -12.16 -11.33 1.28
CA LEU A 466 -11.89 -10.92 -0.11
C LEU A 466 -12.47 -11.90 -1.13
N THR A 467 -12.32 -13.20 -0.86
CA THR A 467 -12.50 -14.27 -1.86
C THR A 467 -13.92 -14.81 -1.88
N LEU A 468 -14.60 -14.87 -0.73
CA LEU A 468 -15.95 -15.40 -0.64
C LEU A 468 -16.98 -14.55 -1.41
N PRO A 469 -17.04 -13.21 -1.28
CA PRO A 469 -17.94 -12.39 -2.09
C PRO A 469 -17.67 -12.53 -3.59
N LEU A 470 -16.41 -12.70 -3.97
CA LEU A 470 -16.01 -12.90 -5.35
C LEU A 470 -16.61 -14.19 -5.91
N VAL A 471 -16.51 -15.29 -5.16
CA VAL A 471 -17.07 -16.59 -5.56
C VAL A 471 -18.60 -16.51 -5.56
N LEU A 472 -19.23 -15.95 -4.53
CA LEU A 472 -20.69 -15.75 -4.50
C LEU A 472 -21.19 -14.94 -5.71
N ALA A 473 -20.51 -13.86 -6.08
CA ALA A 473 -20.92 -13.06 -7.24
C ALA A 473 -20.64 -13.77 -8.57
N ALA A 474 -19.50 -14.47 -8.69
CA ALA A 474 -19.16 -15.22 -9.90
C ALA A 474 -20.06 -16.44 -10.15
N THR A 475 -20.81 -16.86 -9.12
CA THR A 475 -21.66 -18.06 -9.11
C THR A 475 -23.14 -17.75 -8.89
N ALA A 476 -23.53 -16.47 -8.89
CA ALA A 476 -24.92 -16.07 -8.68
C ALA A 476 -25.82 -16.60 -9.81
N SER A 477 -27.09 -16.91 -9.50
CA SER A 477 -28.03 -17.50 -10.46
C SER A 477 -28.34 -16.60 -11.66
N ASP A 478 -28.22 -15.29 -11.48
CA ASP A 478 -28.34 -14.26 -12.53
C ASP A 478 -27.00 -13.95 -13.22
N ALA A 479 -25.89 -14.51 -12.74
CA ALA A 479 -24.60 -14.38 -13.38
C ALA A 479 -24.63 -15.10 -14.74
N LYS A 480 -24.00 -14.49 -15.74
CA LYS A 480 -23.80 -15.15 -17.03
C LYS A 480 -22.93 -16.39 -16.82
N ILE A 481 -23.50 -17.57 -17.06
CA ILE A 481 -22.74 -18.81 -17.13
C ILE A 481 -21.83 -18.71 -18.35
N HIS A 482 -20.54 -18.89 -18.13
CA HIS A 482 -19.52 -18.85 -19.18
C HIS A 482 -18.98 -20.26 -19.38
N GLU A 483 -19.36 -20.89 -20.50
CA GLU A 483 -18.90 -22.24 -20.81
C GLU A 483 -17.36 -22.29 -20.84
N GLY A 484 -16.79 -23.33 -20.21
CA GLY A 484 -15.34 -23.52 -20.12
C GLY A 484 -14.59 -22.65 -19.10
N ARG A 485 -15.28 -21.79 -18.33
CA ARG A 485 -14.67 -21.03 -17.23
C ARG A 485 -14.52 -21.91 -15.99
N ALA A 486 -13.30 -22.04 -15.48
CA ALA A 486 -13.04 -22.76 -14.23
C ALA A 486 -13.00 -21.79 -13.04
N ILE A 487 -13.63 -22.19 -11.93
CA ILE A 487 -13.60 -21.48 -10.64
C ILE A 487 -13.18 -22.47 -9.55
N ASP A 488 -12.10 -22.15 -8.84
CA ASP A 488 -11.67 -22.89 -7.65
C ASP A 488 -11.66 -21.95 -6.45
N PHE A 489 -12.32 -22.40 -5.39
CA PHE A 489 -12.38 -21.72 -4.11
C PHE A 489 -11.63 -22.53 -3.07
N VAL A 490 -10.54 -21.98 -2.57
CA VAL A 490 -9.68 -22.60 -1.59
C VAL A 490 -9.65 -21.77 -0.32
N TRP A 491 -9.96 -22.40 0.81
CA TRP A 491 -9.88 -21.76 2.11
C TRP A 491 -9.00 -22.55 3.08
N ILE A 492 -7.97 -21.89 3.60
CA ILE A 492 -6.98 -22.46 4.49
C ILE A 492 -7.22 -21.88 5.88
N VAL A 493 -7.64 -22.74 6.82
CA VAL A 493 -7.92 -22.40 8.20
C VAL A 493 -7.07 -23.22 9.16
N ARG A 494 -6.95 -22.74 10.39
CA ARG A 494 -6.24 -23.46 11.44
C ARG A 494 -7.09 -24.60 12.00
N ARG A 495 -8.39 -24.33 12.18
CA ARG A 495 -9.35 -25.19 12.86
C ARG A 495 -10.67 -25.25 12.11
N SER A 496 -11.41 -26.34 12.26
CA SER A 496 -12.72 -26.53 11.64
C SER A 496 -13.79 -25.60 12.24
N SER A 497 -13.63 -25.15 13.49
CA SER A 497 -14.52 -24.15 14.12
C SER A 497 -14.57 -22.82 13.35
N CYS A 498 -13.55 -22.52 12.53
CA CYS A 498 -13.54 -21.32 11.68
C CYS A 498 -14.66 -21.33 10.64
N LEU A 499 -15.15 -22.50 10.24
CA LEU A 499 -16.22 -22.63 9.24
C LEU A 499 -17.53 -21.97 9.69
N GLU A 500 -17.74 -21.86 11.00
CA GLU A 500 -18.93 -21.23 11.58
C GLU A 500 -19.09 -19.76 11.17
N TRP A 501 -17.98 -19.07 10.92
CA TRP A 501 -17.99 -17.63 10.62
C TRP A 501 -18.80 -17.30 9.36
N ILE A 502 -18.89 -18.26 8.43
CA ILE A 502 -19.49 -18.11 7.10
C ILE A 502 -20.41 -19.29 6.75
N ARG A 503 -21.00 -19.94 7.75
CA ARG A 503 -21.81 -21.16 7.57
C ARG A 503 -22.87 -20.98 6.48
N GLU A 504 -23.67 -19.92 6.57
CA GLU A 504 -24.75 -19.62 5.63
C GLU A 504 -24.22 -19.44 4.19
N GLU A 505 -23.13 -18.67 4.04
CA GLU A 505 -22.53 -18.45 2.73
C GLU A 505 -21.88 -19.73 2.16
N LEU A 506 -21.29 -20.55 3.02
CA LEU A 506 -20.66 -21.80 2.61
C LEU A 506 -21.69 -22.82 2.12
N GLU A 507 -22.83 -22.91 2.80
CA GLU A 507 -23.97 -23.74 2.38
C GLU A 507 -24.52 -23.28 1.03
N GLU A 508 -24.65 -21.96 0.82
CA GLU A 508 -25.09 -21.39 -0.46
C GLU A 508 -24.09 -21.67 -1.60
N VAL A 509 -22.79 -21.51 -1.38
CA VAL A 509 -21.77 -21.82 -2.40
C VAL A 509 -21.76 -23.33 -2.70
N LYS A 510 -21.93 -24.18 -1.68
CA LYS A 510 -22.03 -25.64 -1.86
C LYS A 510 -23.26 -26.02 -2.68
N ARG A 511 -24.42 -25.42 -2.38
CA ARG A 511 -25.66 -25.64 -3.13
C ARG A 511 -25.46 -25.32 -4.62
N ARG A 512 -24.86 -24.16 -4.92
CA ARG A 512 -24.55 -23.73 -6.30
C ARG A 512 -23.53 -24.63 -6.99
N ALA A 513 -22.59 -25.21 -6.24
CA ALA A 513 -21.63 -26.15 -6.79
C ALA A 513 -22.28 -27.48 -7.23
N GLY A 514 -23.43 -27.83 -6.63
CA GLY A 514 -24.25 -28.97 -7.02
C GLY A 514 -25.13 -28.72 -8.26
N ASP A 515 -25.33 -27.47 -8.67
CA ASP A 515 -26.15 -27.11 -9.83
C ASP A 515 -25.42 -27.50 -11.15
N THR A 516 -26.13 -28.15 -12.07
CA THR A 516 -25.53 -28.69 -13.31
C THR A 516 -25.14 -27.57 -14.27
N GLY A 517 -23.85 -27.49 -14.62
CA GLY A 517 -23.31 -26.53 -15.62
C GLY A 517 -22.24 -25.59 -15.10
N MET A 518 -21.98 -25.57 -13.79
CA MET A 518 -20.94 -24.76 -13.18
C MET A 518 -19.67 -25.57 -12.91
N ASN A 519 -18.54 -25.12 -13.48
CA ASN A 519 -17.24 -25.72 -13.20
C ASN A 519 -16.60 -25.09 -11.95
N LEU A 520 -17.20 -25.37 -10.78
CA LEU A 520 -16.79 -24.87 -9.47
C LEU A 520 -16.22 -26.01 -8.61
N ASN A 521 -15.04 -25.82 -8.02
CA ASN A 521 -14.48 -26.69 -6.98
C ASN A 521 -14.26 -25.91 -5.67
N ILE A 522 -14.56 -26.53 -4.53
CA ILE A 522 -14.44 -25.95 -3.18
C ILE A 522 -13.55 -26.86 -2.34
N HIS A 523 -12.41 -26.33 -1.92
CA HIS A 523 -11.40 -27.08 -1.17
C HIS A 523 -11.05 -26.35 0.13
N ILE A 524 -11.29 -26.98 1.27
CA ILE A 524 -11.00 -26.44 2.60
C ILE A 524 -9.85 -27.23 3.22
N TYR A 525 -8.81 -26.53 3.66
CA TYR A 525 -7.68 -27.12 4.37
C TYR A 525 -7.70 -26.71 5.84
N VAL A 526 -7.78 -27.70 6.73
CA VAL A 526 -7.68 -27.51 8.19
C VAL A 526 -6.27 -27.92 8.62
N THR A 527 -5.50 -26.97 9.15
CA THR A 527 -4.04 -27.14 9.30
C THR A 527 -3.58 -27.58 10.70
N GLN A 528 -4.45 -27.59 11.71
CA GLN A 528 -4.07 -27.93 13.10
C GLN A 528 -4.94 -29.02 13.74
N GLU A 529 -5.78 -29.71 12.96
CA GLU A 529 -6.64 -30.79 13.43
C GLU A 529 -6.38 -32.03 12.58
N GLU A 530 -6.41 -33.19 13.23
CA GLU A 530 -6.40 -34.48 12.55
C GLU A 530 -7.77 -34.77 11.95
N ASP A 531 -7.82 -35.73 11.02
CA ASP A 531 -9.10 -36.12 10.43
C ASP A 531 -9.96 -36.77 11.53
N PRO A 532 -11.14 -36.22 11.87
CA PRO A 532 -12.01 -36.79 12.89
C PRO A 532 -12.47 -38.22 12.54
N ALA A 533 -12.45 -38.62 11.26
CA ALA A 533 -12.74 -39.98 10.84
C ALA A 533 -11.66 -41.00 11.25
N LEU A 534 -10.45 -40.54 11.59
CA LEU A 534 -9.36 -41.37 12.10
C LEU A 534 -9.43 -41.54 13.62
N GLU A 535 -9.95 -40.55 14.35
CA GLU A 535 -10.16 -40.63 15.81
C GLU A 535 -11.26 -41.64 16.19
N GLY A 536 -12.33 -41.75 15.38
CA GLY A 536 -13.44 -42.68 15.61
C GLY A 536 -13.12 -44.17 15.52
N LYS A 537 -11.87 -44.57 15.26
CA LYS A 537 -11.42 -45.98 15.25
C LYS A 537 -10.57 -46.39 16.45
N ALA A 538 -10.21 -45.46 17.34
CA ALA A 538 -9.24 -45.71 18.41
C ALA A 538 -9.82 -45.75 19.84
N GLU A 539 -11.06 -45.34 20.07
CA GLU A 539 -11.64 -45.29 21.42
C GLU A 539 -12.95 -46.09 21.55
N GLU A 540 -12.83 -47.42 21.53
CA GLU A 540 -13.69 -48.27 22.34
C GLU A 540 -12.84 -48.87 23.47
N THR A 541 -12.63 -48.12 24.56
CA THR A 541 -12.45 -48.74 25.88
C THR A 541 -12.59 -47.73 27.03
N VAL A 542 -13.63 -47.99 27.83
CA VAL A 542 -13.83 -47.65 29.26
C VAL A 542 -14.21 -46.21 29.62
N ILE A 543 -15.50 -46.09 29.95
CA ILE A 543 -16.18 -45.02 30.67
C ILE A 543 -15.58 -44.85 32.09
N ASN A 544 -15.36 -43.60 32.52
CA ASN A 544 -15.73 -43.13 33.87
C ASN A 544 -15.70 -41.59 33.96
N ASP A 545 -16.92 -41.05 34.08
CA ASP A 545 -17.44 -39.88 34.81
C ASP A 545 -16.68 -38.54 35.00
N GLU A 546 -17.50 -37.50 34.81
CA GLU A 546 -17.45 -36.11 35.31
C GLU A 546 -16.51 -35.08 34.66
N LYS A 547 -16.95 -34.55 33.50
CA LYS A 547 -16.91 -33.10 33.18
C LYS A 547 -17.68 -32.80 31.88
N THR A 548 -19.00 -32.75 31.97
CA THR A 548 -19.89 -32.44 30.84
C THR A 548 -20.30 -30.97 30.92
N VAL A 549 -20.03 -30.17 29.86
CA VAL A 549 -20.90 -29.10 29.29
C VAL A 549 -20.26 -28.44 28.03
N MET A 550 -18.95 -28.57 27.72
CA MET A 550 -18.35 -27.88 26.55
C MET A 550 -17.90 -28.75 25.36
N GLU A 551 -17.96 -30.09 25.43
CA GLU A 551 -17.50 -30.96 24.31
C GLU A 551 -18.61 -31.42 23.35
N THR A 552 -19.87 -31.13 23.65
CA THR A 552 -21.02 -31.61 22.87
C THR A 552 -21.25 -30.84 21.57
N ASP A 553 -20.93 -29.54 21.53
CA ASP A 553 -21.14 -28.71 20.33
C ASP A 553 -20.09 -28.95 19.24
N ASP A 554 -18.81 -29.16 19.62
CA ASP A 554 -17.74 -29.46 18.67
C ASP A 554 -17.97 -30.80 17.94
N LYS A 555 -18.46 -31.84 18.64
CA LYS A 555 -18.78 -33.16 18.05
C LYS A 555 -20.02 -33.11 17.13
N ALA A 556 -21.05 -32.35 17.48
CA ALA A 556 -22.23 -32.16 16.63
C ALA A 556 -21.89 -31.37 15.35
N MET A 557 -20.99 -30.39 15.46
CA MET A 557 -20.49 -29.60 14.33
C MET A 557 -19.59 -30.42 13.40
N VAL A 558 -18.66 -31.22 13.94
CA VAL A 558 -17.83 -32.15 13.15
C VAL A 558 -18.70 -33.19 12.44
N ASN A 559 -19.76 -33.69 13.08
CA ASN A 559 -20.73 -34.58 12.42
C ASN A 559 -21.57 -33.86 11.36
N SER A 560 -21.84 -32.56 11.53
CA SER A 560 -22.48 -31.74 10.49
C SER A 560 -21.51 -31.46 9.33
N ILE A 561 -20.22 -31.27 9.59
CA ILE A 561 -19.18 -31.10 8.56
C ILE A 561 -18.89 -32.43 7.84
N SER A 562 -18.93 -33.55 8.55
CA SER A 562 -18.75 -34.90 7.98
C SER A 562 -19.97 -35.34 7.16
N SER A 563 -21.19 -35.00 7.59
CA SER A 563 -22.40 -35.14 6.76
C SER A 563 -22.35 -34.18 5.56
N LEU A 564 -21.86 -32.95 5.74
CA LEU A 564 -21.60 -32.02 4.64
C LEU A 564 -20.53 -32.54 3.65
N SER A 565 -19.61 -33.41 4.09
CA SER A 565 -18.55 -34.00 3.25
C SER A 565 -19.03 -35.25 2.50
N SER A 566 -20.05 -35.95 3.02
CA SER A 566 -20.49 -37.26 2.53
C SER A 566 -21.73 -37.22 1.63
N GLU A 567 -22.52 -36.13 1.65
CA GLU A 567 -23.72 -35.98 0.81
C GLU A 567 -23.46 -35.40 -0.61
N GLY A 568 -22.22 -35.04 -0.95
CA GLY A 568 -21.86 -34.56 -2.30
C GLY A 568 -21.35 -35.69 -3.20
N GLY A 569 -22.23 -36.31 -4.00
CA GLY A 569 -21.90 -37.37 -4.97
C GLY A 569 -21.00 -36.98 -6.15
N SER A 570 -20.16 -35.96 -6.02
CA SER A 570 -19.17 -35.51 -7.01
C SER A 570 -18.05 -34.80 -6.24
N GLY A 571 -16.78 -35.02 -6.60
CA GLY A 571 -15.59 -34.48 -5.90
C GLY A 571 -15.41 -32.95 -5.93
N VAL A 572 -16.51 -32.21 -5.97
CA VAL A 572 -16.67 -30.76 -6.05
C VAL A 572 -16.42 -30.06 -4.71
N PHE A 573 -16.83 -30.65 -3.58
CA PHE A 573 -16.57 -30.11 -2.24
C PHE A 573 -15.67 -31.07 -1.45
N LYS A 574 -14.56 -30.56 -0.94
CA LYS A 574 -13.58 -31.37 -0.20
C LYS A 574 -13.04 -30.61 1.01
N VAL A 575 -13.07 -31.26 2.18
CA VAL A 575 -12.35 -30.81 3.37
C VAL A 575 -11.14 -31.73 3.58
N SER A 576 -9.98 -31.18 3.92
CA SER A 576 -8.75 -31.94 4.15
C SER A 576 -8.07 -31.49 5.43
N TYR A 577 -7.82 -32.46 6.32
CA TYR A 577 -7.18 -32.27 7.61
C TYR A 577 -5.69 -32.58 7.51
N LEU A 578 -4.84 -31.66 7.96
CA LEU A 578 -3.37 -31.75 7.86
C LEU A 578 -2.67 -31.84 9.23
N GLY A 579 -3.44 -31.95 10.34
CA GLY A 579 -2.92 -31.86 11.71
C GLY A 579 -2.00 -33.00 12.15
N GLY A 580 -2.03 -34.16 11.49
CA GLY A 580 -1.17 -35.31 11.81
C GLY A 580 0.31 -35.14 11.42
N CYS A 581 0.65 -33.99 10.86
CA CYS A 581 1.96 -33.67 10.31
C CYS A 581 2.38 -32.30 10.86
N LYS A 582 3.36 -32.28 11.76
CA LYS A 582 3.88 -31.03 12.34
C LYS A 582 4.34 -30.10 11.20
N CYS A 583 3.64 -28.96 11.04
CA CYS A 583 3.91 -27.91 10.05
C CYS A 583 3.44 -28.17 8.61
N CYS A 584 2.35 -28.90 8.40
CA CYS A 584 1.93 -29.24 7.04
C CYS A 584 0.88 -28.23 6.53
N HIS A 585 1.37 -27.29 5.73
CA HIS A 585 0.57 -26.33 4.97
C HIS A 585 0.41 -26.84 3.53
N PRO A 586 -0.69 -26.54 2.83
CA PRO A 586 -0.83 -26.91 1.43
C PRO A 586 0.24 -26.20 0.58
N ASP A 587 0.83 -26.92 -0.37
CA ASP A 587 1.77 -26.34 -1.34
C ASP A 587 1.00 -25.46 -2.34
N LEU A 588 1.07 -24.15 -2.12
CA LEU A 588 0.41 -23.16 -2.95
C LEU A 588 0.94 -23.13 -4.38
N LYS A 589 2.22 -23.47 -4.59
CA LYS A 589 2.81 -23.54 -5.92
C LYS A 589 2.25 -24.74 -6.67
N GLN A 590 2.18 -25.89 -6.02
CA GLN A 590 1.53 -27.07 -6.59
C GLN A 590 0.05 -26.77 -6.90
N MET A 591 -0.67 -26.13 -5.99
CA MET A 591 -2.08 -25.77 -6.18
C MET A 591 -2.32 -24.89 -7.41
N VAL A 592 -1.52 -23.82 -7.59
CA VAL A 592 -1.60 -22.97 -8.78
C VAL A 592 -1.28 -23.78 -10.04
N ASN A 593 -0.24 -24.61 -10.01
CA ASN A 593 0.14 -25.45 -11.16
C ASN A 593 -0.95 -26.47 -11.52
N THR A 594 -1.53 -27.17 -10.54
CA THR A 594 -2.62 -28.13 -10.71
C THR A 594 -3.85 -27.44 -11.29
N PHE A 595 -4.26 -26.30 -10.73
CA PHE A 595 -5.38 -25.52 -11.29
C PHE A 595 -5.11 -25.15 -12.75
N MET A 596 -3.91 -24.64 -13.04
CA MET A 596 -3.53 -24.28 -14.40
C MET A 596 -3.53 -25.49 -15.33
N GLN A 597 -3.04 -26.65 -14.90
CA GLN A 597 -2.91 -27.84 -15.76
C GLN A 597 -4.24 -28.55 -16.00
N GLU A 598 -5.00 -28.79 -14.93
CA GLU A 598 -6.16 -29.69 -14.93
C GLU A 598 -7.49 -28.96 -15.16
N ARG A 599 -7.57 -27.68 -14.80
CA ARG A 599 -8.86 -26.95 -14.77
C ARG A 599 -8.90 -25.73 -15.66
N ALA A 600 -7.85 -24.91 -15.66
CA ALA A 600 -7.79 -23.72 -16.49
C ALA A 600 -7.58 -24.09 -17.97
N GLY A 601 -8.68 -24.07 -18.73
CA GLY A 601 -8.65 -24.16 -20.19
C GLY A 601 -8.06 -22.90 -20.84
N ASN A 602 -7.74 -22.98 -22.13
CA ASN A 602 -7.18 -21.86 -22.90
C ASN A 602 -8.24 -20.84 -23.37
N ALA A 603 -9.52 -21.05 -23.06
CA ALA A 603 -10.61 -20.16 -23.47
C ALA A 603 -10.53 -18.78 -22.80
N TYR A 604 -10.05 -18.73 -21.55
CA TYR A 604 -9.96 -17.53 -20.75
C TYR A 604 -8.58 -17.40 -20.10
N ARG A 605 -8.18 -16.17 -19.83
CA ARG A 605 -7.03 -15.88 -18.97
C ARG A 605 -7.32 -16.28 -17.52
N THR A 606 -6.29 -16.43 -16.71
CA THR A 606 -6.45 -16.81 -15.29
C THR A 606 -6.19 -15.64 -14.35
N ARG A 607 -7.03 -15.51 -13.33
CA ARG A 607 -6.81 -14.62 -12.20
C ARG A 607 -6.74 -15.43 -10.91
N VAL A 608 -5.63 -15.28 -10.21
CA VAL A 608 -5.43 -15.77 -8.86
C VAL A 608 -5.74 -14.62 -7.91
N ILE A 609 -6.82 -14.72 -7.15
CA ILE A 609 -7.21 -13.71 -6.15
C ILE A 609 -6.94 -14.32 -4.78
N ALA A 610 -6.11 -13.67 -3.98
CA ALA A 610 -5.73 -14.22 -2.69
C ALA A 610 -5.52 -13.19 -1.59
N SER A 611 -5.79 -13.62 -0.35
CA SER A 611 -5.57 -12.85 0.87
C SER A 611 -5.16 -13.79 2.00
N GLY A 612 -4.18 -13.37 2.80
CA GLY A 612 -3.75 -14.12 3.97
C GLY A 612 -2.36 -13.71 4.46
N PRO A 613 -1.66 -14.58 5.22
CA PRO A 613 -0.34 -14.29 5.75
C PRO A 613 0.70 -13.97 4.67
N ASN A 614 1.66 -13.09 4.97
CA ASN A 614 2.69 -12.65 4.01
C ASN A 614 3.47 -13.80 3.34
N GLY A 615 3.66 -14.94 4.02
CA GLY A 615 4.30 -16.12 3.43
C GLY A 615 3.53 -16.66 2.22
N MET A 616 2.20 -16.72 2.32
CA MET A 616 1.32 -17.13 1.21
C MET A 616 1.47 -16.18 0.02
N GLY A 617 1.54 -14.87 0.26
CA GLY A 617 1.74 -13.87 -0.79
C GLY A 617 3.06 -14.05 -1.54
N LYS A 618 4.15 -14.36 -0.82
CA LYS A 618 5.45 -14.67 -1.43
C LYS A 618 5.37 -15.89 -2.34
N ASP A 619 4.78 -16.98 -1.86
CA ASP A 619 4.73 -18.24 -2.59
C ASP A 619 3.84 -18.12 -3.84
N LEU A 620 2.68 -17.44 -3.71
CA LEU A 620 1.79 -17.17 -4.84
C LEU A 620 2.42 -16.24 -5.90
N ARG A 621 3.17 -15.20 -5.49
CA ARG A 621 3.91 -14.35 -6.44
C ARG A 621 4.91 -15.17 -7.26
N SER A 622 5.61 -16.11 -6.64
CA SER A 622 6.55 -16.99 -7.32
C SER A 622 5.82 -17.96 -8.26
N ALA A 623 4.77 -18.62 -7.77
CA ALA A 623 4.00 -19.58 -8.56
C ALA A 623 3.34 -18.93 -9.78
N VAL A 624 2.66 -17.80 -9.60
CA VAL A 624 2.03 -17.06 -10.70
C VAL A 624 3.06 -16.56 -11.71
N ALA A 625 4.21 -16.06 -11.24
CA ALA A 625 5.29 -15.68 -12.14
C ALA A 625 5.74 -16.88 -13.00
N GLU A 626 5.89 -18.06 -12.42
CA GLU A 626 6.25 -19.29 -13.13
C GLU A 626 5.20 -19.79 -14.13
N CYS A 627 3.93 -19.44 -13.97
CA CYS A 627 2.89 -19.77 -14.95
C CYS A 627 2.78 -18.74 -16.10
N ASN A 628 3.37 -17.55 -15.95
CA ASN A 628 3.31 -16.54 -17.02
C ASN A 628 4.31 -16.85 -18.15
N ASP A 629 3.83 -16.77 -19.39
CA ASP A 629 4.61 -16.83 -20.62
C ASP A 629 4.12 -15.78 -21.62
N GLY A 630 4.87 -14.67 -21.73
CA GLY A 630 4.53 -13.59 -22.64
C GLY A 630 4.57 -13.99 -24.12
N CYS A 631 5.43 -14.92 -24.52
CA CYS A 631 5.53 -15.38 -25.90
C CYS A 631 4.32 -16.24 -26.28
N ALA A 632 3.86 -17.10 -25.37
CA ALA A 632 2.63 -17.87 -25.55
C ALA A 632 1.41 -16.95 -25.69
N VAL A 633 1.29 -15.92 -24.84
CA VAL A 633 0.19 -14.95 -24.91
C VAL A 633 0.24 -14.15 -26.22
N LEU A 634 1.44 -13.78 -26.69
CA LEU A 634 1.62 -13.18 -28.02
C LEU A 634 1.13 -14.08 -29.15
N ARG A 635 1.28 -15.41 -29.02
CA ARG A 635 0.73 -16.43 -29.94
C ARG A 635 -0.78 -16.70 -29.77
N GLY A 636 -1.42 -16.08 -28.79
CA GLY A 636 -2.86 -16.20 -28.54
C GLY A 636 -3.22 -17.25 -27.48
N GLU A 637 -2.23 -17.84 -26.81
CA GLU A 637 -2.44 -18.79 -25.72
C GLU A 637 -2.77 -18.03 -24.43
N LYS A 638 -4.06 -17.83 -24.13
CA LYS A 638 -4.53 -17.12 -22.93
C LYS A 638 -4.10 -17.78 -21.63
N LYS A 639 -3.82 -19.10 -21.64
CA LYS A 639 -3.31 -19.85 -20.50
C LYS A 639 -1.98 -19.30 -19.96
N GLY A 640 -1.17 -18.67 -20.80
CA GLY A 640 0.09 -18.03 -20.41
C GLY A 640 -0.07 -16.66 -19.72
N ASP A 641 -1.28 -16.12 -19.60
CA ASP A 641 -1.58 -14.84 -18.94
C ASP A 641 -2.25 -15.10 -17.59
N VAL A 642 -1.42 -15.09 -16.53
CA VAL A 642 -1.87 -15.33 -15.16
C VAL A 642 -1.66 -14.08 -14.32
N GLU A 643 -2.75 -13.52 -13.82
CA GLU A 643 -2.73 -12.32 -12.99
C GLU A 643 -2.88 -12.68 -11.51
N LEU A 644 -2.08 -12.07 -10.64
CA LEU A 644 -2.22 -12.17 -9.20
C LEU A 644 -2.83 -10.89 -8.64
N VAL A 645 -3.97 -10.99 -7.97
CA VAL A 645 -4.49 -9.95 -7.08
C VAL A 645 -4.25 -10.39 -5.66
N TRP A 646 -3.27 -9.76 -5.00
CA TRP A 646 -2.90 -10.06 -3.63
C TRP A 646 -3.33 -8.94 -2.70
N ASP A 647 -4.12 -9.31 -1.70
CA ASP A 647 -4.46 -8.44 -0.59
C ASP A 647 -3.53 -8.69 0.61
N ALA A 648 -2.85 -7.64 1.06
CA ALA A 648 -1.91 -7.66 2.18
C ALA A 648 -2.44 -6.90 3.42
N ARG A 649 -3.76 -6.71 3.54
CA ARG A 649 -4.39 -5.87 4.59
C ARG A 649 -4.45 -6.51 5.99
N ASP A 650 -3.93 -7.72 6.18
CA ASP A 650 -3.91 -8.48 7.46
C ASP A 650 -2.81 -8.08 8.47
#